data_AF-A0AAE0LEV1-F1
#
_entry.id   AF-A0AAE0LEV1-F1
#
_cell.length_a   1.000
_cell.length_b   1.000
_cell.length_c   1.000
_cell.angle_alpha   90.00
_cell.angle_beta   90.00
_cell.angle_gamma   90.00
#
_symmetry.space_group_name_H-M   'P 1'
#
loop_
_entity.id
_entity.type
_entity.pdbx_description
1 polymer ?
#
loop_
_entity_poly.entity_id
_entity_poly.type
_entity_poly.pdbx_seq_one_letter_code
_entity_poly.pdbx_strand_id
1 'polypeptide(L)'
;MTYPKKLAVLFCSLLGTAVSLKLDVFRSDASTWRVPKDFSGMGMEYLNHEVYGGLASQMVFGESFEEADPSTLSSADDLTSDPSDFVWKPGYFSAGFDIEVGNMTIEEALDKCDANSVCCGFTYEGPENITGPVTVRIKEVCMYWGGPGNPWSAWSKRQPPDPAVQGFIGCQHRPNDAAYSPPKNTTGVSEMWTAVITNPDSNTEQAAQGASFSISTEDPFHGKQFQRIALDSLSTMHAGVANHGLNCQHGLFIQSEKSYGGYTYLRARQLPENAASRAATEAVVSISLRSTEYGTILAEHIVKLPLVAADDAGEASWTRVAFDLFTEPGVQCSGMPVNTSMGVEWHDMCHGALMIMLTTPGITLDVDLTYLSPDEWALVQQPSVAGTLGVPARADVAALLQGEGLAWLRFGGSMCNHGPYRWKDFRGPREHRTPYHGDWYRQTGLVQSRGFGMFEVVDLCAVLGCVPVITMSSAETAADLADFVEYCWGDASATEWGRLRAADGHPEPYNVTYIEFGNEVPPMVELAEQLVLVATAMDGRARNISAPLFKYAFGHNLVLEEVTAPDKKNVTAHVLRRLKFLGDRLYWDLHTGAWPASVSQWEHTFIGLQELARQEGSQIKALLLEENGWDHGLMRAIGHATYSNAMQRHADFVRVHGFANALEAWQGMDSEQMFPQGQIMILPNMTFPEPTWWVVKMVQDSHQPHILGVGPGWNGTAVDGSPGLVDAVATASDDGLTIVIRIANWGPATTTRINLNGNSQDSDDPGSLLPALVEVEVLGGGMPFDQNTPGAPNRVAPKRSVFPFSPETELPLPSLSFSVFTFKMPHPPAIHTNLEDRHITI
;
A
#
# COMPACT_ATOMS: atom_id res chain seq x y z
N MET A 1 -7.33 -13.12 -15.42
CA MET A 1 -7.34 -12.45 -16.74
C MET A 1 -6.04 -12.83 -17.45
N THR A 2 -6.12 -13.55 -18.56
CA THR A 2 -4.96 -13.99 -19.35
C THR A 2 -4.35 -12.82 -20.10
N TYR A 3 -3.07 -12.51 -19.85
CA TYR A 3 -2.25 -11.65 -20.70
C TYR A 3 -2.37 -12.13 -22.16
N PRO A 4 -2.83 -11.32 -23.13
CA PRO A 4 -2.70 -11.68 -24.52
C PRO A 4 -1.23 -11.53 -24.94
N LYS A 5 -0.46 -12.61 -24.75
CA LYS A 5 0.92 -12.83 -25.22
C LYS A 5 1.15 -12.63 -26.72
N LYS A 6 0.18 -12.13 -27.47
CA LYS A 6 0.35 -11.74 -28.87
C LYS A 6 0.99 -10.35 -29.05
N LEU A 7 1.12 -9.51 -28.01
CA LEU A 7 1.69 -8.16 -28.17
C LEU A 7 3.22 -8.08 -28.17
N ALA A 8 3.95 -9.01 -27.54
CA ALA A 8 5.42 -8.98 -27.56
C ALA A 8 6.00 -9.19 -28.98
N VAL A 9 5.27 -9.86 -29.87
CA VAL A 9 5.63 -10.03 -31.28
C VAL A 9 5.26 -8.81 -32.13
N LEU A 10 4.36 -7.93 -31.66
CA LEU A 10 3.98 -6.70 -32.35
C LEU A 10 5.04 -5.60 -32.24
N PHE A 11 5.81 -5.57 -31.15
CA PHE A 11 6.85 -4.54 -30.92
C PHE A 11 8.00 -4.59 -31.94
N CYS A 12 8.23 -5.72 -32.61
CA CYS A 12 9.31 -5.88 -33.61
C CYS A 12 8.85 -5.81 -35.07
N SER A 13 7.55 -5.65 -35.39
CA SER A 13 7.07 -5.82 -36.77
C SER A 13 6.19 -4.71 -37.36
N LEU A 14 5.96 -3.60 -36.67
CA LEU A 14 5.27 -2.44 -37.23
C LEU A 14 6.25 -1.35 -37.69
N LEU A 15 7.00 -1.63 -38.77
CA LEU A 15 7.54 -0.59 -39.65
C LEU A 15 6.39 -0.06 -40.55
N GLY A 16 5.39 0.54 -39.91
CA GLY A 16 4.34 1.30 -40.58
C GLY A 16 4.72 2.78 -40.60
N THR A 17 4.47 3.46 -41.72
CA THR A 17 4.66 4.92 -41.88
C THR A 17 4.12 5.68 -40.66
N ALA A 18 4.91 6.57 -40.06
CA ALA A 18 4.47 7.44 -38.97
C ALA A 18 3.20 8.21 -39.40
N VAL A 19 2.05 7.82 -38.85
CA VAL A 19 0.77 8.50 -39.10
C VAL A 19 0.62 9.57 -38.02
N SER A 20 0.69 10.84 -38.43
CA SER A 20 0.39 11.98 -37.56
C SER A 20 -1.06 11.89 -37.09
N LEU A 21 -1.27 11.87 -35.76
CA LEU A 21 -2.60 11.83 -35.15
C LEU A 21 -3.23 13.22 -35.16
N LYS A 22 -4.42 13.38 -35.76
CA LYS A 22 -5.18 14.62 -35.67
C LYS A 22 -6.16 14.56 -34.50
N LEU A 23 -6.06 15.50 -33.57
CA LEU A 23 -6.98 15.66 -32.44
C LEU A 23 -7.79 16.95 -32.60
N ASP A 24 -9.08 16.82 -32.82
CA ASP A 24 -10.01 17.95 -32.85
C ASP A 24 -10.64 18.13 -31.46
N VAL A 25 -10.48 19.31 -30.84
CA VAL A 25 -11.07 19.61 -29.53
C VAL A 25 -12.31 20.50 -29.72
N PHE A 26 -13.43 20.12 -29.12
CA PHE A 26 -14.71 20.81 -29.28
C PHE A 26 -15.55 20.78 -27.99
N ARG A 27 -16.62 21.57 -27.91
CA ARG A 27 -17.56 21.52 -26.78
C ARG A 27 -18.49 20.31 -26.97
N SER A 28 -18.52 19.38 -26.02
CA SER A 28 -19.41 18.22 -26.03
C SER A 28 -20.64 18.44 -25.13
N ASP A 29 -21.65 17.57 -25.24
CA ASP A 29 -22.78 17.53 -24.28
C ASP A 29 -22.30 17.22 -22.84
N ALA A 30 -21.15 16.54 -22.69
CA ALA A 30 -20.45 16.38 -21.42
C ALA A 30 -19.85 17.69 -20.87
N SER A 31 -19.98 18.83 -21.55
CA SER A 31 -19.49 20.14 -21.08
C SER A 31 -20.17 20.67 -19.81
N THR A 32 -21.26 20.02 -19.36
CA THR A 32 -21.84 20.25 -18.02
C THR A 32 -21.13 19.47 -16.92
N TRP A 33 -20.40 18.40 -17.25
CA TRP A 33 -19.68 17.58 -16.28
C TRP A 33 -18.43 18.31 -15.81
N ARG A 34 -18.23 18.27 -14.49
CA ARG A 34 -17.06 18.88 -13.86
C ARG A 34 -16.17 17.81 -13.26
N VAL A 35 -14.91 17.80 -13.67
CA VAL A 35 -13.86 17.05 -12.99
C VAL A 35 -13.71 17.65 -11.59
N PRO A 36 -13.87 16.88 -10.51
CA PRO A 36 -13.60 17.36 -9.17
C PRO A 36 -12.12 17.72 -9.02
N LYS A 37 -11.81 18.75 -8.24
CA LYS A 37 -10.42 19.06 -7.88
C LYS A 37 -9.85 18.00 -6.93
N ASP A 38 -10.73 17.40 -6.13
CA ASP A 38 -10.47 16.31 -5.20
C ASP A 38 -10.58 14.92 -5.86
N PHE A 39 -10.08 14.78 -7.10
CA PHE A 39 -10.21 13.55 -7.89
C PHE A 39 -9.22 12.44 -7.50
N SER A 40 -8.06 12.79 -6.93
CA SER A 40 -7.01 11.83 -6.53
C SER A 40 -7.39 11.13 -5.24
N GLY A 41 -7.33 9.80 -5.25
CA GLY A 41 -7.44 8.99 -4.05
C GLY A 41 -6.31 7.99 -3.94
N MET A 42 -6.19 7.38 -2.76
CA MET A 42 -5.23 6.33 -2.51
C MET A 42 -5.80 5.36 -1.47
N GLY A 43 -5.61 4.06 -1.70
CA GLY A 43 -5.98 2.98 -0.79
C GLY A 43 -4.78 2.48 -0.01
N MET A 44 -4.87 2.54 1.31
CA MET A 44 -4.01 1.81 2.24
C MET A 44 -4.68 0.47 2.59
N GLU A 45 -4.40 -0.55 1.80
CA GLU A 45 -4.87 -1.91 2.05
C GLU A 45 -3.95 -2.67 3.02
N TYR A 46 -2.63 -2.47 2.91
CA TYR A 46 -1.63 -3.22 3.67
C TYR A 46 -0.58 -2.32 4.30
N LEU A 47 -0.83 -1.84 5.52
CA LEU A 47 0.18 -1.18 6.33
C LEU A 47 0.07 -1.68 7.78
N ASN A 48 1.22 -1.77 8.47
CA ASN A 48 1.37 -2.08 9.91
C ASN A 48 1.44 -3.54 10.36
N HIS A 49 1.95 -4.44 9.52
CA HIS A 49 2.55 -5.67 10.03
C HIS A 49 4.00 -5.40 10.45
N GLU A 50 4.49 -6.19 11.42
CA GLU A 50 5.80 -6.02 12.06
C GLU A 50 7.00 -5.95 11.09
N VAL A 51 6.88 -6.52 9.89
CA VAL A 51 7.98 -6.59 8.92
C VAL A 51 8.15 -5.38 8.01
N TYR A 52 7.08 -4.80 7.46
CA TYR A 52 7.24 -3.78 6.41
C TYR A 52 7.37 -2.38 6.99
N GLY A 53 6.94 -2.21 8.25
CA GLY A 53 6.77 -0.89 8.85
C GLY A 53 5.73 -0.08 8.08
N GLY A 54 4.88 0.62 8.81
CA GLY A 54 3.92 1.50 8.15
C GLY A 54 4.59 2.72 7.50
N LEU A 55 3.80 3.78 7.40
CA LEU A 55 4.23 5.19 7.32
C LEU A 55 5.33 5.57 8.34
N ALA A 56 5.64 4.68 9.27
CA ALA A 56 6.52 4.76 10.40
C ALA A 56 7.86 3.99 10.23
N SER A 57 8.23 3.50 9.06
CA SER A 57 9.31 2.52 8.81
C SER A 57 10.74 2.75 9.37
N GLN A 58 11.00 3.84 10.10
CA GLN A 58 12.20 4.00 10.95
C GLN A 58 11.95 3.67 12.43
N MET A 59 10.71 3.33 12.79
CA MET A 59 10.25 3.16 14.16
C MET A 59 10.17 1.68 14.51
N VAL A 60 10.70 1.31 15.68
CA VAL A 60 10.30 0.06 16.35
C VAL A 60 8.94 0.37 16.94
N PHE A 61 7.86 -0.02 16.29
CA PHE A 61 6.52 0.36 16.73
C PHE A 61 5.84 -0.78 17.46
N GLY A 62 5.77 -0.67 18.80
CA GLY A 62 4.96 -1.55 19.62
C GLY A 62 5.26 -3.01 19.31
N GLU A 63 6.54 -3.32 19.07
CA GLU A 63 6.95 -4.68 18.77
C GLU A 63 6.76 -5.48 20.05
N SER A 64 5.71 -6.29 19.99
CA SER A 64 5.51 -7.36 20.93
C SER A 64 6.50 -8.46 20.61
N PHE A 65 6.83 -9.28 21.60
CA PHE A 65 7.58 -10.50 21.32
C PHE A 65 6.62 -11.62 20.88
N GLU A 66 5.41 -11.31 20.41
CA GLU A 66 4.39 -12.27 19.95
C GLU A 66 4.89 -12.97 18.69
N GLU A 67 5.05 -14.28 18.78
CA GLU A 67 5.33 -15.15 17.65
C GLU A 67 4.06 -15.93 17.31
N ALA A 68 3.94 -16.39 16.08
CA ALA A 68 2.84 -17.29 15.73
C ALA A 68 2.90 -18.59 16.54
N ASP A 69 1.73 -19.06 17.00
CA ASP A 69 1.62 -20.39 17.58
C ASP A 69 1.98 -21.42 16.50
N PRO A 70 3.03 -22.24 16.69
CA PRO A 70 3.48 -23.22 15.71
C PRO A 70 2.38 -24.22 15.31
N SER A 71 1.38 -24.43 16.16
CA SER A 71 0.23 -25.31 15.89
C SER A 71 -0.86 -24.67 15.02
N THR A 72 -0.82 -23.34 14.85
CA THR A 72 -1.74 -22.56 14.01
C THR A 72 -1.15 -22.18 12.65
N LEU A 73 0.19 -22.27 12.51
CA LEU A 73 0.81 -22.45 11.20
C LEU A 73 0.24 -23.77 10.65
N SER A 74 -0.43 -23.71 9.49
CA SER A 74 -1.03 -24.89 8.86
C SER A 74 -0.01 -26.03 8.91
N SER A 75 -0.43 -27.18 9.45
CA SER A 75 0.50 -28.23 9.85
C SER A 75 1.56 -28.46 8.78
N ALA A 76 2.82 -28.41 9.21
CA ALA A 76 3.99 -28.85 8.47
C ALA A 76 3.95 -30.37 8.13
N ASP A 77 2.75 -30.98 8.09
CA ASP A 77 2.51 -32.37 7.72
C ASP A 77 2.74 -32.63 6.22
N ASP A 78 3.05 -31.61 5.43
CA ASP A 78 3.47 -31.76 4.03
C ASP A 78 4.99 -31.59 3.83
N LEU A 79 5.77 -31.41 4.91
CA LEU A 79 7.22 -31.13 4.86
C LEU A 79 8.12 -32.33 5.23
N THR A 80 7.67 -33.55 4.93
CA THR A 80 8.58 -34.70 4.86
C THR A 80 8.68 -35.20 3.43
N SER A 81 9.93 -35.34 2.96
CA SER A 81 10.45 -36.03 1.77
C SER A 81 10.74 -35.22 0.50
N ASP A 82 12.02 -35.36 0.10
CA ASP A 82 12.62 -35.33 -1.25
C ASP A 82 12.38 -34.11 -2.17
N PRO A 83 13.43 -33.31 -2.52
CA PRO A 83 13.35 -32.21 -3.50
C PRO A 83 13.02 -32.64 -4.95
N SER A 84 12.87 -33.94 -5.21
CA SER A 84 12.52 -34.50 -6.52
C SER A 84 11.01 -34.68 -6.75
N ASP A 85 10.17 -34.46 -5.74
CA ASP A 85 8.74 -34.74 -5.86
C ASP A 85 7.95 -33.59 -6.52
N PHE A 86 7.24 -33.88 -7.61
CA PHE A 86 6.29 -32.94 -8.21
C PHE A 86 4.93 -33.04 -7.51
N VAL A 87 4.28 -31.89 -7.29
CA VAL A 87 2.93 -31.80 -6.71
C VAL A 87 1.94 -31.37 -7.78
N TRP A 88 0.88 -32.15 -7.94
CA TRP A 88 -0.25 -31.80 -8.79
C TRP A 88 -1.18 -30.80 -8.10
N LYS A 89 -1.71 -29.84 -8.87
CA LYS A 89 -2.70 -28.86 -8.42
C LYS A 89 -3.76 -28.61 -9.52
N PRO A 90 -5.06 -28.45 -9.14
CA PRO A 90 -6.15 -28.14 -10.07
C PRO A 90 -6.17 -26.67 -10.49
N GLY A 91 -5.55 -26.34 -11.61
CA GLY A 91 -5.38 -24.97 -12.10
C GLY A 91 -4.30 -24.90 -13.18
N TYR A 92 -3.78 -23.71 -13.45
CA TYR A 92 -2.73 -23.49 -14.45
C TYR A 92 -1.66 -22.54 -13.93
N PHE A 93 -0.44 -22.67 -14.45
CA PHE A 93 0.56 -21.62 -14.30
C PHE A 93 0.36 -20.53 -15.35
N SER A 94 0.60 -19.28 -14.95
CA SER A 94 0.37 -18.08 -15.75
C SER A 94 0.91 -18.22 -17.19
N ALA A 95 0.18 -17.61 -18.13
CA ALA A 95 0.64 -17.55 -19.52
C ALA A 95 1.82 -16.56 -19.62
N GLY A 96 3.01 -17.10 -19.51
CA GLY A 96 4.27 -16.40 -19.24
C GLY A 96 5.32 -17.49 -19.22
N PHE A 97 6.55 -17.27 -19.68
CA PHE A 97 7.64 -18.15 -19.21
C PHE A 97 7.56 -19.64 -19.64
N ASP A 98 7.02 -19.95 -20.83
CA ASP A 98 7.03 -21.32 -21.34
C ASP A 98 8.47 -21.62 -21.83
N ILE A 99 9.18 -22.51 -21.14
CA ILE A 99 10.49 -23.01 -21.58
C ILE A 99 10.31 -23.87 -22.83
N GLU A 100 9.29 -24.72 -22.80
CA GLU A 100 8.95 -25.63 -23.88
C GLU A 100 7.44 -25.82 -23.94
N VAL A 101 6.91 -25.89 -25.16
CA VAL A 101 5.53 -26.31 -25.41
C VAL A 101 5.57 -27.49 -26.36
N GLY A 102 4.99 -28.61 -25.95
CA GLY A 102 5.03 -29.83 -26.73
C GLY A 102 3.86 -30.75 -26.41
N ASN A 103 3.56 -31.64 -27.35
CA ASN A 103 2.59 -32.71 -27.11
C ASN A 103 3.34 -33.90 -26.51
N MET A 104 3.08 -34.22 -25.25
CA MET A 104 3.81 -35.23 -24.47
C MET A 104 2.93 -35.80 -23.36
N THR A 105 3.28 -36.98 -22.84
CA THR A 105 2.62 -37.53 -21.66
C THR A 105 3.00 -36.74 -20.41
N ILE A 106 2.25 -36.89 -19.32
CA ILE A 106 2.59 -36.28 -18.02
C ILE A 106 3.94 -36.77 -17.52
N GLU A 107 4.26 -38.06 -17.71
CA GLU A 107 5.55 -38.65 -17.34
C GLU A 107 6.72 -38.03 -18.12
N GLU A 108 6.57 -37.87 -19.44
CA GLU A 108 7.57 -37.18 -20.27
C GLU A 108 7.75 -35.71 -19.89
N ALA A 109 6.67 -35.05 -19.45
CA ALA A 109 6.72 -33.68 -18.97
C ALA A 109 7.42 -33.54 -17.60
N LEU A 110 7.18 -34.49 -16.69
CA LEU A 110 7.87 -34.59 -15.40
C LEU A 110 9.37 -34.76 -15.63
N ASP A 111 9.78 -35.74 -16.45
CA ASP A 111 11.18 -36.00 -16.76
C ASP A 111 11.87 -34.80 -17.42
N LYS A 112 11.20 -34.15 -18.38
CA LYS A 112 11.73 -32.97 -19.05
C LYS A 112 11.85 -31.76 -18.14
N CYS A 113 10.87 -31.55 -17.27
CA CYS A 113 10.95 -30.49 -16.29
C CYS A 113 12.02 -30.78 -15.25
N ASP A 114 12.16 -32.02 -14.78
CA ASP A 114 13.19 -32.39 -13.80
C ASP A 114 14.61 -32.22 -14.35
N ALA A 115 14.82 -32.59 -15.62
CA ALA A 115 16.09 -32.44 -16.31
C ALA A 115 16.48 -30.98 -16.64
N ASN A 116 15.57 -30.03 -16.46
CA ASN A 116 15.78 -28.63 -16.79
C ASN A 116 15.89 -27.78 -15.52
N SER A 117 17.10 -27.27 -15.24
CA SER A 117 17.40 -26.56 -13.99
C SER A 117 16.65 -25.23 -13.80
N VAL A 118 16.07 -24.66 -14.86
CA VAL A 118 15.21 -23.47 -14.77
C VAL A 118 13.73 -23.82 -14.74
N CYS A 119 13.34 -25.10 -14.86
CA CYS A 119 11.94 -25.50 -14.81
C CYS A 119 11.40 -25.50 -13.38
N CYS A 120 10.31 -24.77 -13.16
CA CYS A 120 9.57 -24.76 -11.90
C CYS A 120 8.39 -25.74 -11.89
N GLY A 121 7.93 -26.18 -13.07
CA GLY A 121 6.72 -26.98 -13.24
C GLY A 121 6.14 -26.91 -14.65
N PHE A 122 4.96 -27.46 -14.87
CA PHE A 122 4.26 -27.40 -16.15
C PHE A 122 2.74 -27.42 -16.00
N THR A 123 2.01 -26.99 -17.04
CA THR A 123 0.54 -27.02 -17.07
C THR A 123 0.00 -27.63 -18.36
N TYR A 124 -1.20 -28.22 -18.27
CA TYR A 124 -1.91 -28.89 -19.35
C TYR A 124 -3.43 -28.83 -19.12
N GLU A 125 -4.21 -29.03 -20.18
CA GLU A 125 -5.67 -29.09 -20.09
C GLU A 125 -6.13 -30.55 -19.89
N GLY A 126 -6.89 -30.81 -18.83
CA GLY A 126 -7.34 -32.15 -18.44
C GLY A 126 -7.16 -32.44 -16.94
N PRO A 127 -7.69 -33.57 -16.45
CA PRO A 127 -7.55 -33.99 -15.06
C PRO A 127 -6.14 -34.53 -14.74
N GLU A 128 -5.82 -34.69 -13.46
CA GLU A 128 -4.56 -35.30 -12.96
C GLU A 128 -4.20 -36.59 -13.73
N ASN A 129 -5.14 -37.52 -13.79
CA ASN A 129 -4.93 -38.89 -14.30
C ASN A 129 -5.18 -39.04 -15.81
N ILE A 130 -4.91 -37.99 -16.61
CA ILE A 130 -5.07 -38.08 -18.07
C ILE A 130 -4.08 -39.11 -18.65
N THR A 131 -4.59 -40.00 -19.51
CA THR A 131 -3.77 -41.03 -20.18
C THR A 131 -3.56 -40.65 -21.64
N GLY A 132 -2.30 -40.55 -22.07
CA GLY A 132 -1.91 -40.15 -23.43
C GLY A 132 -1.30 -38.75 -23.52
N PRO A 133 -0.76 -38.37 -24.69
CA PRO A 133 -0.07 -37.09 -24.86
C PRO A 133 -1.06 -35.93 -24.88
N VAL A 134 -0.73 -34.88 -24.13
CA VAL A 134 -1.45 -33.61 -24.07
C VAL A 134 -0.50 -32.47 -24.40
N THR A 135 -1.07 -31.32 -24.78
CA THR A 135 -0.24 -30.12 -24.95
C THR A 135 0.21 -29.63 -23.58
N VAL A 136 1.45 -29.92 -23.26
CA VAL A 136 2.11 -29.49 -22.03
C VAL A 136 2.88 -28.21 -22.29
N ARG A 137 2.83 -27.30 -21.32
CA ARG A 137 3.64 -26.08 -21.27
C ARG A 137 4.56 -26.15 -20.07
N ILE A 138 5.84 -26.43 -20.30
CA ILE A 138 6.91 -26.43 -19.29
C ILE A 138 7.26 -24.99 -18.95
N LYS A 139 7.39 -24.66 -17.66
CA LYS A 139 7.43 -23.28 -17.16
C LYS A 139 8.73 -22.99 -16.42
N GLU A 140 9.26 -21.79 -16.65
CA GLU A 140 10.37 -21.21 -15.88
C GLU A 140 9.87 -20.51 -14.61
N VAL A 141 8.64 -19.96 -14.65
CA VAL A 141 8.00 -19.29 -13.51
C VAL A 141 6.61 -19.89 -13.25
N CYS A 142 6.34 -20.25 -11.99
CA CYS A 142 5.17 -21.04 -11.59
C CYS A 142 4.19 -20.22 -10.74
N MET A 143 3.80 -19.05 -11.25
CA MET A 143 2.68 -18.29 -10.70
C MET A 143 1.38 -19.03 -10.95
N TYR A 144 0.83 -19.63 -9.90
CA TYR A 144 -0.32 -20.52 -9.97
C TYR A 144 -1.66 -19.76 -9.99
N TRP A 145 -2.59 -20.22 -10.84
CA TRP A 145 -3.92 -19.63 -11.01
C TRP A 145 -5.01 -20.70 -11.11
N GLY A 146 -6.13 -20.49 -10.41
CA GLY A 146 -7.32 -21.34 -10.49
C GLY A 146 -7.52 -22.30 -9.32
N GLY A 147 -8.70 -22.91 -9.25
CA GLY A 147 -9.10 -23.84 -8.20
C GLY A 147 -10.07 -24.91 -8.72
N PRO A 148 -10.73 -25.67 -7.82
CA PRO A 148 -11.62 -26.76 -8.18
C PRO A 148 -12.68 -26.33 -9.22
N GLY A 149 -12.75 -27.05 -10.36
CA GLY A 149 -13.64 -26.73 -11.49
C GLY A 149 -12.97 -26.08 -12.70
N ASN A 150 -11.67 -25.76 -12.63
CA ASN A 150 -10.88 -25.33 -13.76
C ASN A 150 -10.55 -26.53 -14.69
N PRO A 151 -10.69 -26.41 -16.04
CA PRO A 151 -10.31 -27.49 -16.96
C PRO A 151 -8.80 -27.74 -17.05
N TRP A 152 -7.98 -26.89 -16.44
CA TRP A 152 -6.53 -27.00 -16.44
C TRP A 152 -5.99 -27.71 -15.19
N SER A 153 -4.88 -28.42 -15.38
CA SER A 153 -4.06 -29.02 -14.35
C SER A 153 -2.62 -28.49 -14.43
N ALA A 154 -1.93 -28.49 -13.28
CA ALA A 154 -0.53 -28.12 -13.20
C ALA A 154 0.23 -29.07 -12.29
N TRP A 155 1.49 -29.36 -12.65
CA TRP A 155 2.45 -30.03 -11.78
C TRP A 155 3.57 -29.05 -11.48
N SER A 156 3.68 -28.59 -10.24
CA SER A 156 4.85 -27.84 -9.77
C SER A 156 5.90 -28.82 -9.28
N LYS A 157 7.16 -28.60 -9.60
CA LYS A 157 8.23 -29.20 -8.81
C LYS A 157 8.01 -28.76 -7.35
N ARG A 158 8.14 -29.65 -6.35
CA ARG A 158 8.37 -29.16 -4.98
C ARG A 158 9.65 -28.37 -5.09
N GLN A 159 9.53 -27.06 -5.14
CA GLN A 159 10.62 -26.23 -4.66
C GLN A 159 10.89 -26.81 -3.27
N PRO A 160 12.13 -27.20 -2.91
CA PRO A 160 12.46 -27.25 -1.49
C PRO A 160 11.90 -25.94 -0.92
N PRO A 161 11.27 -25.93 0.27
CA PRO A 161 10.91 -24.66 0.88
C PRO A 161 12.13 -23.79 0.69
N ASP A 162 11.96 -22.71 -0.06
CA ASP A 162 13.08 -21.85 -0.37
C ASP A 162 13.75 -21.61 0.99
N PRO A 163 15.06 -21.70 1.15
CA PRO A 163 15.67 -21.15 2.34
C PRO A 163 15.16 -19.71 2.62
N ALA A 164 14.53 -19.01 1.66
CA ALA A 164 13.70 -17.80 1.83
C ALA A 164 12.25 -17.99 2.35
N VAL A 165 11.56 -19.12 2.14
CA VAL A 165 10.28 -19.43 2.84
C VAL A 165 10.57 -19.87 4.28
N GLN A 166 11.73 -20.47 4.55
CA GLN A 166 12.30 -20.51 5.91
C GLN A 166 12.91 -19.16 6.32
N GLY A 167 13.22 -18.28 5.38
CA GLY A 167 13.82 -16.96 5.60
C GLY A 167 12.82 -15.85 5.88
N PHE A 168 11.52 -16.13 5.80
CA PHE A 168 10.49 -15.31 6.43
C PHE A 168 10.40 -15.56 7.95
N ILE A 169 10.99 -16.66 8.42
CA ILE A 169 11.06 -17.07 9.81
C ILE A 169 12.49 -16.76 10.30
N GLY A 170 12.70 -15.47 10.63
CA GLY A 170 13.95 -14.94 11.18
C GLY A 170 14.86 -14.21 10.19
N CYS A 171 15.73 -13.36 10.74
CA CYS A 171 16.74 -12.53 10.08
C CYS A 171 17.73 -13.29 9.14
N GLN A 172 17.30 -13.98 8.09
CA GLN A 172 18.16 -14.73 7.18
C GLN A 172 17.82 -14.47 5.71
N HIS A 173 18.32 -13.36 5.14
CA HIS A 173 18.99 -13.28 3.83
C HIS A 173 19.14 -11.82 3.36
N ARG A 174 20.34 -11.44 2.92
CA ARG A 174 20.57 -10.41 1.89
C ARG A 174 21.31 -11.08 0.73
N PRO A 175 20.87 -10.98 -0.54
CA PRO A 175 21.72 -11.31 -1.67
C PRO A 175 22.55 -10.07 -2.07
N ASN A 176 23.85 -10.06 -1.72
CA ASN A 176 24.98 -9.36 -2.36
C ASN A 176 25.94 -8.53 -1.49
N ASP A 177 25.75 -8.38 -0.18
CA ASP A 177 26.79 -7.78 0.67
C ASP A 177 27.63 -8.87 1.35
N ALA A 178 28.86 -9.09 0.86
CA ALA A 178 29.83 -10.02 1.45
C ALA A 178 30.35 -9.62 2.86
N ALA A 179 29.73 -8.63 3.51
CA ALA A 179 30.18 -8.04 4.77
C ALA A 179 29.30 -8.38 5.99
N TYR A 180 28.11 -8.98 5.81
CA TYR A 180 27.21 -9.30 6.94
C TYR A 180 26.67 -10.73 6.81
N SER A 181 27.08 -11.62 7.72
CA SER A 181 26.43 -12.92 7.89
C SER A 181 25.17 -12.72 8.72
N PRO A 182 24.00 -13.24 8.30
CA PRO A 182 22.80 -13.13 9.11
C PRO A 182 23.01 -13.75 10.50
N PRO A 183 22.45 -13.15 11.57
CA PRO A 183 22.56 -13.71 12.90
C PRO A 183 21.90 -15.10 12.93
N LYS A 184 22.62 -16.06 13.50
CA LYS A 184 22.11 -17.42 13.71
C LYS A 184 20.88 -17.32 14.61
N ASN A 185 19.77 -17.91 14.20
CA ASN A 185 18.58 -18.06 15.04
C ASN A 185 19.02 -18.69 16.37
N THR A 186 19.01 -17.89 17.44
CA THR A 186 19.46 -18.32 18.76
C THR A 186 18.23 -18.85 19.47
N THR A 187 18.23 -20.13 19.83
CA THR A 187 17.08 -20.78 20.47
C THR A 187 16.59 -19.93 21.66
N GLY A 188 15.32 -19.54 21.65
CA GLY A 188 14.70 -18.80 22.75
C GLY A 188 14.69 -17.27 22.62
N VAL A 189 14.99 -16.72 21.43
CA VAL A 189 14.78 -15.30 21.11
C VAL A 189 13.72 -15.13 20.03
N SER A 190 12.92 -14.07 20.14
CA SER A 190 11.92 -13.66 19.14
C SER A 190 12.59 -13.40 17.79
N GLU A 191 11.92 -13.73 16.69
CA GLU A 191 12.48 -13.72 15.35
C GLU A 191 12.77 -12.32 14.80
N MET A 192 12.13 -11.29 15.37
CA MET A 192 12.40 -9.88 15.11
C MET A 192 13.62 -9.34 15.88
N TRP A 193 14.14 -10.12 16.83
CA TRP A 193 15.21 -9.72 17.74
C TRP A 193 16.42 -10.64 17.64
N THR A 194 17.58 -10.14 18.05
CA THR A 194 18.81 -10.92 18.10
C THR A 194 19.36 -10.97 19.51
N ALA A 195 19.74 -12.16 19.98
CA ALA A 195 20.48 -12.31 21.23
C ALA A 195 21.82 -11.57 21.14
N VAL A 196 22.18 -10.81 22.18
CA VAL A 196 23.46 -10.10 22.25
C VAL A 196 24.11 -10.38 23.59
N ILE A 197 25.38 -10.80 23.56
CA ILE A 197 26.22 -10.94 24.75
C ILE A 197 27.53 -10.19 24.49
N THR A 198 27.83 -9.21 25.33
CA THR A 198 29.00 -8.33 25.14
C THR A 198 29.91 -8.33 26.36
N ASN A 199 31.20 -8.21 26.11
CA ASN A 199 32.17 -7.93 27.17
C ASN A 199 32.11 -6.43 27.51
N PRO A 200 31.94 -6.03 28.78
CA PRO A 200 31.82 -4.63 29.18
C PRO A 200 33.07 -3.78 28.84
N ASP A 201 34.26 -4.36 28.78
CA ASP A 201 35.51 -3.64 28.52
C ASP A 201 35.73 -3.33 27.03
N SER A 202 35.25 -4.20 26.14
CA SER A 202 35.49 -4.08 24.69
C SER A 202 34.22 -3.80 23.88
N ASN A 203 33.03 -3.97 24.47
CA ASN A 203 31.73 -3.97 23.78
C ASN A 203 31.66 -4.92 22.57
N THR A 204 32.57 -5.90 22.48
CA THR A 204 32.59 -6.89 21.41
C THR A 204 31.71 -8.08 21.77
N GLU A 205 30.96 -8.58 20.78
CA GLU A 205 30.13 -9.78 20.92
C GLU A 205 30.97 -11.04 21.21
N GLN A 206 30.47 -11.92 22.07
CA GLN A 206 31.14 -13.19 22.44
C GLN A 206 30.19 -14.39 22.41
N ALA A 207 30.77 -15.60 22.34
CA ALA A 207 30.01 -16.86 22.43
C ALA A 207 29.26 -16.98 23.77
N ALA A 208 28.10 -17.63 23.74
CA ALA A 208 27.06 -17.65 24.78
C ALA A 208 27.44 -18.31 26.13
N GLN A 209 28.45 -17.80 26.82
CA GLN A 209 28.79 -18.22 28.18
C GLN A 209 28.20 -17.22 29.19
N GLY A 210 27.43 -17.73 30.16
CA GLY A 210 26.96 -16.95 31.31
C GLY A 210 25.61 -16.27 31.13
N ALA A 211 24.86 -16.54 30.05
CA ALA A 211 23.51 -16.02 29.86
C ALA A 211 22.61 -17.01 29.10
N SER A 212 21.30 -16.93 29.32
CA SER A 212 20.29 -17.72 28.61
C SER A 212 19.09 -16.88 28.18
N PHE A 213 18.43 -17.32 27.11
CA PHE A 213 17.31 -16.65 26.49
C PHE A 213 16.13 -17.61 26.35
N SER A 214 14.92 -17.14 26.59
CA SER A 214 13.69 -17.91 26.39
C SER A 214 12.51 -16.99 26.10
N ILE A 215 11.56 -17.47 25.30
CA ILE A 215 10.22 -16.88 25.19
C ILE A 215 9.32 -17.47 26.27
N SER A 216 8.52 -16.65 26.93
CA SER A 216 7.63 -17.06 28.03
C SER A 216 6.23 -16.49 27.85
N THR A 217 5.22 -17.28 28.26
CA THR A 217 3.80 -16.91 28.28
C THR A 217 3.30 -16.65 29.72
N GLU A 218 4.22 -16.59 30.68
CA GLU A 218 3.91 -16.43 32.10
C GLU A 218 3.60 -14.97 32.42
N ASP A 219 2.32 -14.60 32.27
CA ASP A 219 1.82 -13.26 32.61
C ASP A 219 2.53 -12.15 31.80
N PRO A 220 2.34 -12.15 30.46
CA PRO A 220 2.84 -11.10 29.58
C PRO A 220 2.15 -9.76 29.90
N PHE A 221 2.86 -8.65 29.66
CA PHE A 221 2.25 -7.33 29.70
C PHE A 221 1.35 -7.13 28.47
N HIS A 222 1.83 -7.55 27.30
CA HIS A 222 1.16 -7.35 26.02
C HIS A 222 1.10 -8.65 25.21
N GLY A 223 0.01 -8.87 24.46
CA GLY A 223 -0.15 -10.09 23.68
C GLY A 223 -0.23 -11.36 24.54
N LYS A 224 0.48 -12.42 24.15
CA LYS A 224 0.49 -13.74 24.79
C LYS A 224 1.88 -14.16 25.28
N GLN A 225 2.94 -13.45 24.92
CA GLN A 225 4.30 -13.80 25.29
C GLN A 225 5.27 -12.62 25.31
N PHE A 226 6.39 -12.80 26.01
CA PHE A 226 7.46 -11.82 26.17
C PHE A 226 8.85 -12.50 26.11
N GLN A 227 9.91 -11.70 25.95
CA GLN A 227 11.29 -12.18 25.97
C GLN A 227 11.84 -12.22 27.40
N ARG A 228 12.43 -13.35 27.77
CA ARG A 228 13.16 -13.51 29.03
C ARG A 228 14.65 -13.67 28.77
N ILE A 229 15.45 -12.94 29.53
CA ILE A 229 16.92 -12.96 29.53
C ILE A 229 17.37 -13.28 30.95
N ALA A 230 18.19 -14.30 31.13
CA ALA A 230 18.79 -14.61 32.43
C ALA A 230 20.31 -14.47 32.34
N LEU A 231 20.88 -13.72 33.28
CA LEU A 231 22.33 -13.50 33.39
C LEU A 231 22.86 -14.21 34.63
N ASP A 232 23.79 -15.15 34.44
CA ASP A 232 24.29 -16.02 35.52
C ASP A 232 24.99 -15.21 36.61
N SER A 233 24.91 -15.68 37.85
CA SER A 233 25.47 -15.00 39.04
C SER A 233 26.98 -14.73 39.00
N LEU A 234 27.72 -15.54 38.26
CA LEU A 234 29.18 -15.43 38.10
C LEU A 234 29.58 -14.76 36.79
N SER A 235 28.61 -14.31 35.99
CA SER A 235 28.88 -13.67 34.70
C SER A 235 29.57 -12.32 34.90
N THR A 236 30.54 -12.04 34.03
CA THR A 236 31.17 -10.72 33.89
C THR A 236 30.71 -10.02 32.61
N MET A 237 29.75 -10.62 31.92
CA MET A 237 29.24 -10.16 30.62
C MET A 237 27.96 -9.34 30.79
N HIS A 238 27.61 -8.57 29.78
CA HIS A 238 26.26 -8.02 29.61
C HIS A 238 25.48 -8.88 28.61
N ALA A 239 24.20 -9.12 28.87
CA ALA A 239 23.35 -9.90 27.99
C ALA A 239 22.02 -9.20 27.72
N GLY A 240 21.52 -9.33 26.50
CA GLY A 240 20.32 -8.62 26.09
C GLY A 240 19.83 -9.00 24.72
N VAL A 241 18.92 -8.19 24.21
CA VAL A 241 18.38 -8.32 22.85
C VAL A 241 18.58 -7.04 22.06
N ALA A 242 18.77 -7.20 20.75
CA ALA A 242 18.88 -6.10 19.81
C ALA A 242 17.82 -6.22 18.71
N ASN A 243 17.22 -5.08 18.37
CA ASN A 243 16.29 -4.92 17.28
C ASN A 243 16.97 -4.11 16.17
N HIS A 244 17.02 -4.67 14.97
CA HIS A 244 17.66 -4.04 13.81
C HIS A 244 16.64 -3.30 12.94
N GLY A 245 15.46 -2.94 13.46
CA GLY A 245 14.38 -2.35 12.69
C GLY A 245 13.74 -3.36 11.72
N LEU A 246 13.21 -2.86 10.61
CA LEU A 246 12.34 -3.61 9.73
C LEU A 246 12.99 -4.82 9.07
N ASN A 247 12.37 -5.99 9.31
CA ASN A 247 12.66 -7.29 8.70
C ASN A 247 14.12 -7.79 8.81
N CYS A 248 14.97 -7.13 9.59
CA CYS A 248 16.44 -7.27 9.57
C CYS A 248 17.12 -7.03 8.19
N GLN A 249 16.37 -7.04 7.08
CA GLN A 249 16.83 -6.80 5.71
C GLN A 249 17.09 -5.32 5.48
N HIS A 250 16.17 -4.46 5.93
CA HIS A 250 16.22 -3.02 5.67
C HIS A 250 16.95 -2.25 6.76
N GLY A 251 17.00 -2.77 7.99
CA GLY A 251 17.78 -2.16 9.07
C GLY A 251 17.08 -1.00 9.78
N LEU A 252 17.69 -0.53 10.86
CA LEU A 252 17.35 0.71 11.56
C LEU A 252 18.42 1.74 11.16
N PHE A 253 18.00 2.94 10.74
CA PHE A 253 18.93 4.01 10.43
C PHE A 253 18.84 5.13 11.45
N ILE A 254 20.02 5.50 11.95
CA ILE A 254 20.19 6.41 13.07
C ILE A 254 20.96 7.63 12.56
N GLN A 255 20.36 8.80 12.64
CA GLN A 255 20.96 10.07 12.26
C GLN A 255 21.69 10.67 13.46
N SER A 256 22.86 11.27 13.21
CA SER A 256 23.62 12.02 14.21
C SER A 256 22.94 13.36 14.57
N GLU A 257 23.17 13.85 15.80
CA GLU A 257 22.59 15.10 16.32
C GLU A 257 21.05 15.11 16.34
N LYS A 258 20.43 13.94 16.55
CA LYS A 258 18.97 13.75 16.59
C LYS A 258 18.52 13.00 17.84
N SER A 259 17.33 13.35 18.31
CA SER A 259 16.67 12.69 19.42
C SER A 259 15.76 11.56 18.96
N TYR A 260 15.72 10.51 19.77
CA TYR A 260 14.87 9.34 19.61
C TYR A 260 14.20 9.01 20.94
N GLY A 261 12.90 9.29 21.03
CA GLY A 261 12.07 8.93 22.17
C GLY A 261 11.49 7.53 22.07
N GLY A 262 11.23 6.93 23.23
CA GLY A 262 10.60 5.63 23.28
C GLY A 262 10.22 5.15 24.66
N TYR A 263 9.71 3.93 24.71
CA TYR A 263 9.45 3.23 25.96
C TYR A 263 9.54 1.71 25.78
N THR A 264 9.82 1.01 26.88
CA THR A 264 9.81 -0.45 26.94
C THR A 264 9.22 -0.91 28.27
N TYR A 265 8.56 -2.07 28.28
CA TYR A 265 8.01 -2.67 29.49
C TYR A 265 8.97 -3.74 30.01
N LEU A 266 9.51 -3.49 31.20
CA LEU A 266 10.54 -4.32 31.80
C LEU A 266 10.09 -4.87 33.15
N ARG A 267 10.51 -6.10 33.45
CA ARG A 267 10.30 -6.73 34.74
C ARG A 267 11.53 -7.52 35.15
N ALA A 268 12.09 -7.19 36.32
CA ALA A 268 13.32 -7.79 36.81
C ALA A 268 13.06 -8.68 38.03
N ARG A 269 13.60 -9.90 38.04
CA ARG A 269 13.48 -10.86 39.15
C ARG A 269 14.84 -11.44 39.52
N GLN A 270 14.99 -11.84 40.78
CA GLN A 270 16.17 -12.57 41.20
C GLN A 270 16.14 -14.01 40.67
N LEU A 271 17.29 -14.53 40.23
CA LEU A 271 17.37 -15.94 39.85
C LEU A 271 17.07 -16.85 41.05
N PRO A 272 16.33 -17.97 40.87
CA PRO A 272 15.92 -18.85 41.97
C PRO A 272 17.09 -19.37 42.82
N GLU A 273 18.24 -19.63 42.19
CA GLU A 273 19.48 -20.06 42.85
C GLU A 273 20.09 -19.01 43.79
N ASN A 274 19.73 -17.73 43.63
CA ASN A 274 20.26 -16.60 44.39
C ASN A 274 19.28 -16.02 45.41
N ALA A 275 18.07 -16.56 45.52
CA ALA A 275 17.06 -16.08 46.48
C ALA A 275 17.54 -16.10 47.94
N ALA A 276 18.56 -16.91 48.25
CA ALA A 276 19.19 -16.99 49.57
C ALA A 276 20.37 -16.01 49.80
N SER A 277 20.99 -15.46 48.74
CA SER A 277 22.21 -14.63 48.84
C SER A 277 21.95 -13.11 48.94
N ARG A 278 20.76 -12.63 48.56
CA ARG A 278 20.31 -11.20 48.67
C ARG A 278 21.33 -10.15 48.18
N ALA A 279 22.18 -10.44 47.20
CA ALA A 279 23.26 -9.52 46.83
C ALA A 279 22.80 -8.29 46.02
N ALA A 280 21.82 -8.44 45.12
CA ALA A 280 21.29 -7.34 44.31
C ALA A 280 19.88 -6.94 44.79
N THR A 281 19.65 -5.64 44.96
CA THR A 281 18.33 -5.05 45.30
C THR A 281 17.63 -4.45 44.09
N GLU A 282 18.37 -4.22 43.02
CA GLU A 282 17.92 -3.59 41.77
C GLU A 282 18.68 -4.23 40.60
N ALA A 283 18.07 -4.22 39.41
CA ALA A 283 18.71 -4.59 38.16
C ALA A 283 19.10 -3.33 37.38
N VAL A 284 20.32 -3.30 36.84
CA VAL A 284 20.80 -2.23 35.96
C VAL A 284 20.64 -2.66 34.51
N VAL A 285 19.85 -1.90 33.76
CA VAL A 285 19.56 -2.15 32.34
C VAL A 285 20.02 -0.94 31.52
N SER A 286 20.75 -1.22 30.43
CA SER A 286 21.13 -0.24 29.42
C SER A 286 20.19 -0.35 28.21
N ILE A 287 19.62 0.77 27.80
CA ILE A 287 18.85 0.92 26.57
C ILE A 287 19.68 1.83 25.66
N SER A 288 20.12 1.33 24.50
CA SER A 288 21.06 2.08 23.66
C SER A 288 20.78 1.98 22.18
N LEU A 289 21.08 3.06 21.46
CA LEU A 289 21.24 3.07 20.01
C LEU A 289 22.69 2.74 19.68
N ARG A 290 22.93 1.77 18.81
CA ARG A 290 24.28 1.36 18.42
C ARG A 290 24.46 1.24 16.92
N SER A 291 25.66 1.52 16.42
CA SER A 291 26.03 1.23 15.02
C SER A 291 26.29 -0.26 14.85
N THR A 292 25.69 -0.88 13.82
CA THR A 292 25.93 -2.30 13.51
C THR A 292 27.33 -2.54 12.93
N GLU A 293 27.91 -1.54 12.26
CA GLU A 293 29.23 -1.62 11.61
C GLU A 293 30.38 -1.54 12.63
N TYR A 294 30.15 -0.95 13.82
CA TYR A 294 31.20 -0.67 14.79
C TYR A 294 30.89 -1.04 16.25
N GLY A 295 29.73 -1.66 16.54
CA GLY A 295 29.28 -2.00 17.92
C GLY A 295 29.21 -0.81 18.87
N THR A 296 29.36 0.41 18.33
CA THR A 296 29.61 1.65 19.07
C THR A 296 28.28 2.20 19.59
N ILE A 297 28.26 2.56 20.86
CA ILE A 297 27.13 3.26 21.49
C ILE A 297 27.03 4.66 20.89
N LEU A 298 25.91 4.94 20.24
CA LEU A 298 25.57 6.25 19.67
C LEU A 298 24.79 7.10 20.66
N ALA A 299 23.93 6.46 21.45
CA ALA A 299 23.19 7.06 22.55
C ALA A 299 22.85 5.95 23.57
N GLU A 300 22.79 6.28 24.86
CA GLU A 300 22.49 5.31 25.91
C GLU A 300 21.67 5.93 27.06
N HIS A 301 20.71 5.17 27.55
CA HIS A 301 19.94 5.43 28.73
C HIS A 301 20.09 4.25 29.71
N ILE A 302 20.58 4.52 30.92
CA ILE A 302 20.76 3.51 31.96
C ILE A 302 19.65 3.65 33.00
N VAL A 303 18.91 2.58 33.23
CA VAL A 303 17.84 2.51 34.22
C VAL A 303 18.16 1.52 35.34
N LYS A 304 17.76 1.85 36.56
CA LYS A 304 17.75 0.94 37.71
C LYS A 304 16.33 0.48 37.97
N LEU A 305 16.10 -0.82 37.80
CA LEU A 305 14.80 -1.44 37.99
C LEU A 305 14.71 -2.11 39.37
N PRO A 306 13.64 -1.87 40.14
CA PRO A 306 13.38 -2.64 41.35
C PRO A 306 13.14 -4.11 41.00
N LEU A 307 13.54 -5.02 41.89
CA LEU A 307 13.23 -6.44 41.75
C LEU A 307 11.80 -6.71 42.24
N VAL A 308 11.01 -7.40 41.42
CA VAL A 308 9.69 -7.90 41.83
C VAL A 308 9.80 -9.30 42.41
N ALA A 309 8.84 -9.68 43.27
CA ALA A 309 8.82 -11.02 43.83
C ALA A 309 8.53 -12.06 42.73
N ALA A 310 8.91 -13.32 42.99
CA ALA A 310 8.69 -14.40 42.02
C ALA A 310 7.21 -14.70 41.80
N ASP A 311 6.36 -14.41 42.79
CA ASP A 311 4.91 -14.59 42.80
C ASP A 311 4.12 -13.33 42.42
N ASP A 312 4.79 -12.18 42.24
CA ASP A 312 4.16 -10.97 41.72
C ASP A 312 3.79 -11.16 40.24
N ALA A 313 2.51 -10.97 39.94
CA ALA A 313 1.89 -11.14 38.63
C ALA A 313 0.90 -10.01 38.33
N GLY A 314 0.48 -9.92 37.07
CA GLY A 314 -0.36 -8.87 36.53
C GLY A 314 0.44 -7.65 36.08
N GLU A 315 -0.28 -6.71 35.47
CA GLU A 315 0.26 -5.48 34.89
C GLU A 315 1.12 -4.67 35.86
N ALA A 316 0.76 -4.63 37.15
CA ALA A 316 1.51 -3.91 38.19
C ALA A 316 2.91 -4.48 38.47
N SER A 317 3.21 -5.70 38.01
CA SER A 317 4.55 -6.29 38.09
C SER A 317 5.50 -5.79 37.00
N TRP A 318 4.97 -5.09 35.99
CA TRP A 318 5.72 -4.52 34.89
C TRP A 318 6.00 -3.04 35.11
N THR A 319 7.21 -2.61 34.76
CA THR A 319 7.63 -1.20 34.83
C THR A 319 7.74 -0.64 33.43
N ARG A 320 6.94 0.39 33.13
CA ARG A 320 7.11 1.20 31.91
C ARG A 320 8.34 2.08 32.06
N VAL A 321 9.38 1.82 31.27
CA VAL A 321 10.60 2.63 31.21
C VAL A 321 10.54 3.50 29.97
N ALA A 322 10.33 4.81 30.17
CA ALA A 322 10.48 5.79 29.10
C ALA A 322 11.95 6.20 28.96
N PHE A 323 12.40 6.44 27.73
CA PHE A 323 13.75 6.88 27.42
C PHE A 323 13.75 7.94 26.31
N ASP A 324 14.79 8.76 26.31
CA ASP A 324 15.12 9.74 25.27
C ASP A 324 16.61 9.57 24.97
N LEU A 325 16.91 9.29 23.70
CA LEU A 325 18.24 8.93 23.20
C LEU A 325 18.68 9.98 22.20
N PHE A 326 19.55 10.89 22.64
CA PHE A 326 20.17 11.90 21.77
C PHE A 326 21.51 11.41 21.23
N THR A 327 21.68 11.43 19.91
CA THR A 327 22.94 11.07 19.25
C THR A 327 23.89 12.26 19.18
N GLU A 328 25.12 12.11 19.66
CA GLU A 328 26.11 13.20 19.72
C GLU A 328 26.74 13.54 18.36
N PRO A 329 27.32 14.74 18.18
CA PRO A 329 28.01 15.13 16.94
C PRO A 329 29.26 14.28 16.65
N GLY A 330 29.57 14.08 15.36
CA GLY A 330 30.83 13.48 14.92
C GLY A 330 30.84 11.96 14.78
N VAL A 331 29.66 11.32 14.82
CA VAL A 331 29.50 9.90 14.45
C VAL A 331 29.76 9.75 12.93
N GLN A 332 30.88 9.11 12.56
CA GLN A 332 31.19 8.82 11.16
C GLN A 332 30.45 7.57 10.71
N CYS A 333 29.40 7.74 9.90
CA CYS A 333 28.65 6.65 9.29
C CYS A 333 29.16 6.41 7.85
N SER A 334 29.57 5.18 7.53
CA SER A 334 30.09 4.84 6.20
C SER A 334 28.96 4.75 5.15
N GLY A 335 28.81 5.77 4.32
CA GLY A 335 28.77 5.56 2.86
C GLY A 335 27.51 5.04 2.14
N MET A 336 26.28 5.17 2.65
CA MET A 336 25.13 5.13 1.73
C MET A 336 24.79 6.54 1.23
N PRO A 337 24.64 6.75 -0.10
CA PRO A 337 24.21 8.04 -0.61
C PRO A 337 22.80 8.32 -0.09
N VAL A 338 22.66 9.37 0.72
CA VAL A 338 21.36 9.93 1.01
C VAL A 338 20.85 10.57 -0.27
N ASN A 339 19.69 10.13 -0.74
CA ASN A 339 18.95 10.90 -1.73
C ASN A 339 17.84 11.66 -1.03
N THR A 340 17.85 12.98 -1.19
CA THR A 340 16.82 13.87 -0.65
C THR A 340 15.48 13.57 -1.31
N SER A 341 14.51 13.05 -0.56
CA SER A 341 13.12 13.05 -1.00
C SER A 341 12.55 14.46 -0.80
N MET A 342 12.34 15.17 -1.91
CA MET A 342 11.52 16.39 -2.02
C MET A 342 11.49 17.31 -0.77
N GLY A 343 12.67 17.75 -0.29
CA GLY A 343 12.78 18.78 0.74
C GLY A 343 13.04 18.30 2.17
N VAL A 344 13.10 16.99 2.44
CA VAL A 344 13.61 16.45 3.71
C VAL A 344 15.07 16.06 3.53
N GLU A 345 15.96 16.76 4.23
CA GLU A 345 17.40 16.46 4.21
C GLU A 345 17.76 15.48 5.33
N TRP A 346 18.06 14.24 4.96
CA TRP A 346 18.73 13.28 5.84
C TRP A 346 20.25 13.46 5.68
N HIS A 347 21.03 13.42 6.76
CA HIS A 347 22.49 13.55 6.72
C HIS A 347 23.10 12.53 7.68
N ASP A 348 24.29 12.02 7.36
CA ASP A 348 25.11 11.22 8.29
C ASP A 348 24.34 10.09 9.02
N MET A 349 23.64 9.23 8.25
CA MET A 349 22.88 8.11 8.80
C MET A 349 23.75 6.86 8.99
N CYS A 350 23.67 6.27 10.17
CA CYS A 350 24.31 5.01 10.55
C CYS A 350 23.30 3.87 10.48
N HIS A 351 23.68 2.76 9.83
CA HIS A 351 22.99 1.49 10.04
C HIS A 351 23.23 1.06 11.50
N GLY A 352 22.16 0.72 12.20
CA GLY A 352 22.20 0.49 13.63
C GLY A 352 21.13 -0.45 14.17
N ALA A 353 21.05 -0.48 15.49
CA ALA A 353 20.08 -1.28 16.24
C ALA A 353 19.74 -0.60 17.56
N LEU A 354 18.52 -0.86 18.04
CA LEU A 354 18.12 -0.61 19.43
C LEU A 354 18.54 -1.82 20.27
N MET A 355 19.23 -1.61 21.38
CA MET A 355 19.65 -2.67 22.30
C MET A 355 19.08 -2.47 23.69
N ILE A 356 18.60 -3.55 24.31
CA ILE A 356 18.16 -3.61 25.72
C ILE A 356 19.02 -4.66 26.42
N MET A 357 19.92 -4.22 27.30
CA MET A 357 21.01 -5.02 27.89
C MET A 357 20.92 -5.06 29.42
N LEU A 358 20.80 -6.26 29.99
CA LEU A 358 20.99 -6.51 31.41
C LEU A 358 22.48 -6.55 31.75
N THR A 359 22.87 -5.77 32.76
CA THR A 359 24.26 -5.65 33.21
C THR A 359 24.49 -6.21 34.62
N THR A 360 23.41 -6.57 35.33
CA THR A 360 23.47 -7.07 36.71
C THR A 360 23.41 -8.60 36.74
N PRO A 361 24.48 -9.29 37.17
CA PRO A 361 24.50 -10.75 37.30
C PRO A 361 23.47 -11.27 38.32
N GLY A 362 23.02 -12.52 38.14
CA GLY A 362 22.11 -13.19 39.08
C GLY A 362 20.64 -12.81 38.91
N ILE A 363 20.28 -12.15 37.81
CA ILE A 363 18.96 -11.57 37.55
C ILE A 363 18.35 -12.17 36.27
N THR A 364 17.03 -12.30 36.29
CA THR A 364 16.20 -12.46 35.10
C THR A 364 15.58 -11.11 34.73
N LEU A 365 15.79 -10.67 33.49
CA LEU A 365 15.11 -9.54 32.88
C LEU A 365 14.08 -10.07 31.88
N ASP A 366 12.81 -9.78 32.14
CA ASP A 366 11.72 -9.93 31.20
C ASP A 366 11.56 -8.59 30.45
N VAL A 367 11.51 -8.67 29.12
CA VAL A 367 11.32 -7.54 28.19
C VAL A 367 10.05 -7.83 27.40
N ASP A 368 9.12 -6.89 27.42
CA ASP A 368 7.90 -6.90 26.61
C ASP A 368 7.82 -5.59 25.79
N LEU A 369 6.71 -5.39 25.07
CA LEU A 369 6.34 -4.25 24.24
C LEU A 369 7.37 -3.11 24.22
N THR A 370 8.09 -2.98 23.10
CA THR A 370 9.07 -1.91 22.92
C THR A 370 8.66 -0.96 21.79
N TYR A 371 8.79 0.34 22.07
CA TYR A 371 8.54 1.44 21.15
C TYR A 371 9.77 2.34 21.06
N LEU A 372 10.19 2.63 19.82
CA LEU A 372 11.22 3.61 19.47
C LEU A 372 10.71 4.44 18.31
N SER A 373 10.85 5.75 18.43
CA SER A 373 10.47 6.70 17.40
C SER A 373 11.54 7.78 17.27
N PRO A 374 11.81 8.28 16.05
CA PRO A 374 12.45 9.57 15.95
C PRO A 374 11.52 10.64 16.57
N ASP A 375 12.08 11.65 17.21
CA ASP A 375 11.29 12.77 17.72
C ASP A 375 10.73 13.64 16.57
N GLU A 376 10.31 14.86 16.89
CA GLU A 376 9.65 15.79 15.96
C GLU A 376 10.37 16.02 14.62
N TRP A 377 11.68 15.75 14.55
CA TRP A 377 12.49 15.99 13.36
C TRP A 377 12.15 15.11 12.15
N ALA A 378 11.56 13.93 12.35
CA ALA A 378 11.17 13.02 11.26
C ALA A 378 9.68 12.71 11.19
N LEU A 379 8.88 13.18 12.16
CA LEU A 379 7.45 12.93 12.23
C LEU A 379 6.63 14.09 11.66
N VAL A 380 5.45 13.76 11.15
CA VAL A 380 4.44 14.74 10.73
C VAL A 380 3.99 15.57 11.92
N GLN A 381 4.27 16.87 11.86
CA GLN A 381 3.89 17.84 12.90
C GLN A 381 2.40 18.17 12.80
N GLN A 382 1.69 18.15 13.94
CA GLN A 382 0.31 18.63 14.02
C GLN A 382 0.23 20.06 14.56
N PRO A 383 -0.38 21.01 13.82
CA PRO A 383 -0.54 22.37 14.29
C PRO A 383 -1.84 22.54 15.11
N SER A 384 -2.00 21.92 16.29
CA SER A 384 -2.97 22.45 17.30
C SER A 384 -3.11 21.75 18.66
N VAL A 385 -2.57 20.55 18.93
CA VAL A 385 -2.77 19.93 20.24
C VAL A 385 -1.50 20.08 21.10
N ALA A 386 -1.57 21.01 22.06
CA ALA A 386 -0.46 21.22 23.00
C ALA A 386 -0.20 19.95 23.81
N GLY A 387 0.99 19.35 23.65
CA GLY A 387 1.44 18.19 24.43
C GLY A 387 1.27 16.82 23.78
N THR A 388 0.82 16.72 22.52
CA THR A 388 0.86 15.48 21.75
C THR A 388 2.10 15.46 20.86
N LEU A 389 2.89 14.38 20.94
CA LEU A 389 3.77 13.96 19.84
C LEU A 389 2.91 13.95 18.57
N GLY A 390 3.40 14.52 17.45
CA GLY A 390 2.65 14.67 16.21
C GLY A 390 2.06 13.36 15.64
N VAL A 391 1.53 13.39 14.41
CA VAL A 391 1.05 12.16 13.77
C VAL A 391 2.24 11.22 13.63
N PRO A 392 2.16 9.94 14.09
CA PRO A 392 3.25 8.97 14.03
C PRO A 392 3.49 8.44 12.61
N ALA A 393 3.59 9.35 11.65
CA ALA A 393 3.89 9.11 10.25
C ALA A 393 5.15 9.89 9.90
N ARG A 394 5.99 9.33 9.03
CA ARG A 394 7.20 10.00 8.57
C ARG A 394 6.84 11.22 7.73
N ALA A 395 7.53 12.33 8.00
CA ALA A 395 7.33 13.60 7.32
C ALA A 395 7.67 13.52 5.83
N ASP A 396 8.64 12.70 5.43
CA ASP A 396 9.03 12.54 4.03
C ASP A 396 7.98 11.79 3.20
N VAL A 397 7.34 10.75 3.76
CA VAL A 397 6.19 10.10 3.11
C VAL A 397 5.03 11.09 2.99
N ALA A 398 4.71 11.83 4.05
CA ALA A 398 3.66 12.83 4.02
C ALA A 398 3.92 13.94 2.99
N ALA A 399 5.18 14.36 2.81
CA ALA A 399 5.57 15.31 1.78
C ALA A 399 5.30 14.77 0.36
N LEU A 400 5.53 13.49 0.10
CA LEU A 400 5.20 12.85 -1.19
C LEU A 400 3.69 12.76 -1.41
N LEU A 401 2.91 12.36 -0.39
CA LEU A 401 1.44 12.32 -0.45
C LEU A 401 0.84 13.72 -0.70
N GLN A 402 1.38 14.74 -0.03
CA GLN A 402 0.96 16.12 -0.27
C GLN A 402 1.42 16.63 -1.66
N GLY A 403 2.62 16.23 -2.10
CA GLY A 403 3.24 16.69 -3.34
C GLY A 403 2.56 16.18 -4.62
N GLU A 404 1.91 15.01 -4.57
CA GLU A 404 1.04 14.51 -5.66
C GLU A 404 -0.35 15.15 -5.66
N GLY A 405 -0.72 15.87 -4.59
CA GLY A 405 -2.03 16.46 -4.42
C GLY A 405 -3.10 15.44 -4.04
N LEU A 406 -2.78 14.50 -3.13
CA LEU A 406 -3.73 13.52 -2.61
C LEU A 406 -4.97 14.22 -2.00
N ALA A 407 -6.17 13.80 -2.41
CA ALA A 407 -7.42 14.37 -1.90
C ALA A 407 -8.25 13.38 -1.06
N TRP A 408 -8.06 12.07 -1.24
CA TRP A 408 -8.77 11.02 -0.50
C TRP A 408 -7.83 9.92 -0.07
N LEU A 409 -7.99 9.45 1.16
CA LEU A 409 -7.16 8.38 1.72
C LEU A 409 -8.04 7.33 2.38
N ARG A 410 -8.10 6.16 1.77
CA ARG A 410 -8.81 4.99 2.29
C ARG A 410 -7.88 4.17 3.17
N PHE A 411 -8.39 3.66 4.30
CA PHE A 411 -7.64 2.81 5.21
C PHE A 411 -8.45 1.62 5.70
N GLY A 412 -7.83 0.45 5.68
CA GLY A 412 -8.36 -0.81 6.18
C GLY A 412 -8.44 -1.84 5.07
N GLY A 413 -9.08 -1.50 3.94
CA GLY A 413 -9.15 -2.36 2.76
C GLY A 413 -9.48 -3.81 3.12
N SER A 414 -8.75 -4.76 2.53
CA SER A 414 -8.98 -6.18 2.83
C SER A 414 -8.66 -6.60 4.27
N MET A 415 -7.91 -5.82 5.07
CA MET A 415 -7.72 -6.09 6.50
C MET A 415 -9.04 -6.09 7.27
N CYS A 416 -10.05 -5.36 6.80
CA CYS A 416 -11.36 -5.31 7.46
C CYS A 416 -12.12 -6.64 7.41
N ASN A 417 -11.74 -7.54 6.51
CA ASN A 417 -12.39 -8.83 6.33
C ASN A 417 -11.97 -9.83 7.43
N HIS A 418 -10.89 -9.55 8.16
CA HIS A 418 -10.45 -10.37 9.26
C HIS A 418 -11.29 -10.11 10.53
N GLY A 419 -11.76 -11.16 11.21
CA GLY A 419 -12.70 -11.04 12.33
C GLY A 419 -12.26 -10.12 13.49
N PRO A 420 -11.00 -10.21 13.95
CA PRO A 420 -10.40 -9.27 14.90
C PRO A 420 -10.29 -7.80 14.45
N TYR A 421 -10.46 -7.47 13.17
CA TYR A 421 -10.45 -6.07 12.75
C TYR A 421 -11.76 -5.38 13.20
N ARG A 422 -11.70 -4.74 14.37
CA ARG A 422 -12.81 -4.01 14.99
C ARG A 422 -12.37 -2.63 15.43
N TRP A 423 -13.19 -1.61 15.14
CA TRP A 423 -12.78 -0.22 15.38
C TRP A 423 -12.51 0.07 16.86
N LYS A 424 -13.24 -0.59 17.77
CA LYS A 424 -13.06 -0.45 19.22
C LYS A 424 -11.68 -0.94 19.69
N ASP A 425 -11.04 -1.84 18.95
CA ASP A 425 -9.70 -2.36 19.27
C ASP A 425 -8.57 -1.43 18.78
N PHE A 426 -8.89 -0.41 17.98
CA PHE A 426 -7.93 0.62 17.53
C PHE A 426 -7.95 1.89 18.38
N ARG A 427 -8.80 1.96 19.41
CA ARG A 427 -8.95 3.15 20.27
C ARG A 427 -7.88 3.19 21.36
N GLY A 428 -7.71 4.36 21.98
CA GLY A 428 -6.86 4.52 23.16
C GLY A 428 -5.35 4.38 22.92
N PRO A 429 -4.57 4.36 24.02
CA PRO A 429 -3.12 4.22 23.99
C PRO A 429 -2.69 2.95 23.26
N ARG A 430 -1.63 3.07 22.44
CA ARG A 430 -1.16 2.01 21.55
C ARG A 430 -0.68 0.79 22.31
N GLU A 431 -0.07 0.99 23.47
CA GLU A 431 0.40 -0.05 24.37
C GLU A 431 -0.70 -0.99 24.90
N HIS A 432 -1.97 -0.58 24.81
CA HIS A 432 -3.12 -1.39 25.20
C HIS A 432 -3.86 -2.03 24.03
N ARG A 433 -3.43 -1.77 22.79
CA ARG A 433 -4.04 -2.35 21.59
C ARG A 433 -3.44 -3.73 21.34
N THR A 434 -4.17 -4.79 21.66
CA THR A 434 -3.70 -6.17 21.45
C THR A 434 -3.27 -6.37 19.98
N PRO A 435 -2.25 -7.18 19.67
CA PRO A 435 -1.93 -7.54 18.30
C PRO A 435 -2.88 -8.62 17.77
N TYR A 436 -2.90 -8.85 16.46
CA TYR A 436 -3.62 -9.98 15.86
C TYR A 436 -2.95 -10.47 14.57
N HIS A 437 -3.14 -11.73 14.21
CA HIS A 437 -2.71 -12.21 12.90
C HIS A 437 -3.72 -11.75 11.83
N GLY A 438 -3.25 -11.10 10.78
CA GLY A 438 -4.08 -10.73 9.62
C GLY A 438 -4.20 -11.87 8.60
N ASP A 439 -4.90 -11.60 7.50
CA ASP A 439 -5.03 -12.54 6.38
C ASP A 439 -3.75 -12.64 5.53
N TRP A 440 -3.01 -11.54 5.46
CA TRP A 440 -1.81 -11.42 4.64
C TRP A 440 -0.57 -11.83 5.43
N TYR A 441 0.32 -12.59 4.78
CA TYR A 441 1.55 -13.12 5.37
C TYR A 441 1.33 -14.08 6.55
N ARG A 442 0.13 -14.66 6.69
CA ARG A 442 -0.18 -15.64 7.75
C ARG A 442 0.79 -16.82 7.81
N GLN A 443 1.35 -17.24 6.66
CA GLN A 443 2.33 -18.32 6.57
C GLN A 443 3.70 -17.96 7.18
N THR A 444 3.97 -16.66 7.33
CA THR A 444 5.23 -16.12 7.87
C THR A 444 5.17 -15.87 9.37
N GLY A 445 4.00 -16.08 10.00
CA GLY A 445 3.79 -15.90 11.43
C GLY A 445 3.58 -14.45 11.90
N LEU A 446 3.65 -13.47 11.01
CA LEU A 446 3.57 -12.04 11.33
C LEU A 446 2.23 -11.61 11.97
N VAL A 447 2.32 -10.61 12.85
CA VAL A 447 1.16 -9.96 13.47
C VAL A 447 0.99 -8.50 13.04
N GLN A 448 -0.25 -8.03 13.16
CA GLN A 448 -0.67 -6.65 13.06
C GLN A 448 -0.72 -6.07 14.47
N SER A 449 0.14 -5.09 14.77
CA SER A 449 0.27 -4.51 16.11
C SER A 449 -0.89 -3.58 16.50
N ARG A 450 -1.76 -3.20 15.55
CA ARG A 450 -2.77 -2.13 15.68
C ARG A 450 -2.17 -0.76 16.06
N GLY A 451 -0.86 -0.63 15.89
CA GLY A 451 -0.10 0.52 16.36
C GLY A 451 -0.41 1.83 15.65
N PHE A 452 -0.38 1.79 14.32
CA PHE A 452 -0.89 2.86 13.47
C PHE A 452 -2.24 2.40 12.91
N GLY A 453 -3.32 3.06 13.30
CA GLY A 453 -4.68 2.62 13.01
C GLY A 453 -5.51 3.69 12.32
N MET A 454 -6.82 3.45 12.30
CA MET A 454 -7.79 4.35 11.66
C MET A 454 -7.75 5.78 12.18
N PHE A 455 -7.50 5.98 13.48
CA PHE A 455 -7.48 7.32 14.06
C PHE A 455 -6.20 8.07 13.73
N GLU A 456 -5.04 7.39 13.71
CA GLU A 456 -3.80 7.98 13.20
C GLU A 456 -3.90 8.36 11.72
N VAL A 457 -4.67 7.61 10.91
CA VAL A 457 -4.97 7.99 9.51
C VAL A 457 -5.85 9.24 9.46
N VAL A 458 -6.88 9.35 10.30
CA VAL A 458 -7.71 10.57 10.34
C VAL A 458 -6.87 11.79 10.69
N ASP A 459 -5.97 11.65 11.67
CA ASP A 459 -5.02 12.68 12.07
C ASP A 459 -4.05 13.04 10.96
N LEU A 460 -3.56 12.06 10.19
CA LEU A 460 -2.74 12.29 9.01
C LEU A 460 -3.51 13.06 7.94
N CYS A 461 -4.75 12.65 7.64
CA CYS A 461 -5.61 13.31 6.67
C CYS A 461 -5.89 14.78 7.03
N ALA A 462 -6.05 15.08 8.32
CA ALA A 462 -6.22 16.45 8.80
C ALA A 462 -4.99 17.32 8.49
N VAL A 463 -3.77 16.77 8.60
CA VAL A 463 -2.54 17.48 8.24
C VAL A 463 -2.37 17.62 6.73
N LEU A 464 -2.67 16.55 5.97
CA LEU A 464 -2.55 16.54 4.50
C LEU A 464 -3.65 17.38 3.82
N GLY A 465 -4.76 17.65 4.50
CA GLY A 465 -5.93 18.31 3.95
C GLY A 465 -6.75 17.41 3.01
N CYS A 466 -6.73 16.09 3.25
CA CYS A 466 -7.47 15.10 2.47
C CYS A 466 -8.60 14.44 3.27
N VAL A 467 -9.50 13.73 2.58
CA VAL A 467 -10.67 13.08 3.18
C VAL A 467 -10.32 11.64 3.60
N PRO A 468 -10.46 11.27 4.89
CA PRO A 468 -10.32 9.87 5.31
C PRO A 468 -11.56 9.06 4.94
N VAL A 469 -11.36 7.88 4.33
CA VAL A 469 -12.37 6.84 4.13
C VAL A 469 -11.99 5.63 4.97
N ILE A 470 -12.68 5.42 6.08
CA ILE A 470 -12.34 4.32 6.99
C ILE A 470 -13.14 3.07 6.62
N THR A 471 -12.46 2.00 6.25
CA THR A 471 -13.08 0.72 5.96
C THR A 471 -13.47 0.02 7.25
N MET A 472 -14.77 -0.23 7.40
CA MET A 472 -15.39 -0.91 8.53
C MET A 472 -15.62 -2.37 8.19
N SER A 473 -15.35 -3.27 9.14
CA SER A 473 -15.65 -4.67 8.94
C SER A 473 -17.16 -4.90 8.82
N SER A 474 -17.57 -5.76 7.89
CA SER A 474 -18.98 -6.17 7.72
C SER A 474 -19.53 -6.94 8.92
N ALA A 475 -18.66 -7.37 9.84
CA ALA A 475 -19.04 -8.06 11.06
C ALA A 475 -19.17 -7.12 12.30
N GLU A 476 -18.99 -5.80 12.11
CA GLU A 476 -19.43 -4.79 13.09
C GLU A 476 -20.96 -4.78 13.18
N THR A 477 -21.50 -4.62 14.39
CA THR A 477 -22.95 -4.48 14.54
C THR A 477 -23.42 -3.05 14.25
N ALA A 478 -24.72 -2.88 13.98
CA ALA A 478 -25.31 -1.55 13.85
C ALA A 478 -25.15 -0.69 15.13
N ALA A 479 -25.08 -1.32 16.30
CA ALA A 479 -24.79 -0.64 17.56
C ALA A 479 -23.33 -0.18 17.62
N ASP A 480 -22.39 -1.02 17.19
CA ASP A 480 -20.97 -0.66 17.17
C ASP A 480 -20.70 0.52 16.24
N LEU A 481 -21.31 0.57 15.05
CA LEU A 481 -21.13 1.68 14.12
C LEU A 481 -21.91 2.93 14.54
N ALA A 482 -23.02 2.80 15.29
CA ALA A 482 -23.65 3.94 15.96
C ALA A 482 -22.74 4.51 17.06
N ASP A 483 -22.08 3.65 17.85
CA ASP A 483 -21.09 4.07 18.83
C ASP A 483 -19.91 4.79 18.17
N PHE A 484 -19.45 4.31 17.01
CA PHE A 484 -18.41 4.98 16.21
C PHE A 484 -18.78 6.42 15.84
N VAL A 485 -20.04 6.68 15.44
CA VAL A 485 -20.52 8.05 15.17
C VAL A 485 -20.36 8.94 16.41
N GLU A 486 -20.77 8.47 17.58
CA GLU A 486 -20.63 9.24 18.82
C GLU A 486 -19.17 9.37 19.25
N TYR A 487 -18.32 8.37 18.99
CA TYR A 487 -16.90 8.47 19.24
C TYR A 487 -16.26 9.55 18.35
N CYS A 488 -16.62 9.63 17.06
CA CYS A 488 -16.05 10.63 16.15
C CYS A 488 -16.57 12.06 16.36
N TRP A 489 -17.81 12.25 16.82
CA TRP A 489 -18.47 13.56 16.87
C TRP A 489 -18.99 13.99 18.25
N GLY A 490 -19.08 13.08 19.20
CA GLY A 490 -19.66 13.34 20.52
C GLY A 490 -18.90 14.41 21.29
N ASP A 491 -19.65 15.17 22.08
CA ASP A 491 -19.07 16.16 23.01
C ASP A 491 -18.36 15.44 24.16
N ALA A 492 -17.12 15.86 24.42
CA ALA A 492 -16.23 15.26 25.40
C ALA A 492 -16.77 15.27 26.85
N SER A 493 -17.76 16.12 27.15
CA SER A 493 -18.36 16.23 28.48
C SER A 493 -19.77 15.61 28.55
N ALA A 494 -20.53 15.67 27.45
CA ALA A 494 -21.94 15.30 27.44
C ALA A 494 -22.20 13.85 27.06
N THR A 495 -21.43 13.28 26.12
CA THR A 495 -21.72 11.96 25.56
C THR A 495 -20.77 10.87 26.11
N GLU A 496 -21.20 9.61 26.06
CA GLU A 496 -20.41 8.49 26.60
C GLU A 496 -19.15 8.27 25.76
N TRP A 497 -19.32 8.16 24.45
CA TRP A 497 -18.20 7.92 23.54
C TRP A 497 -17.35 9.16 23.31
N GLY A 498 -17.92 10.37 23.50
CA GLY A 498 -17.14 11.61 23.52
C GLY A 498 -16.21 11.67 24.74
N ARG A 499 -16.70 11.30 25.94
CA ARG A 499 -15.87 11.16 27.14
C ARG A 499 -14.78 10.12 26.97
N LEU A 500 -15.10 8.97 26.36
CA LEU A 500 -14.12 7.93 26.07
C LEU A 500 -13.04 8.40 25.09
N ARG A 501 -13.41 9.09 24.00
CA ARG A 501 -12.45 9.70 23.06
C ARG A 501 -11.51 10.68 23.77
N ALA A 502 -12.06 11.53 24.64
CA ALA A 502 -11.27 12.46 25.43
C ALA A 502 -10.32 11.75 26.41
N ALA A 503 -10.78 10.67 27.05
CA ALA A 503 -9.95 9.84 27.93
C ALA A 503 -8.85 9.07 27.17
N ASP A 504 -9.12 8.70 25.91
CA ASP A 504 -8.16 8.12 24.98
C ASP A 504 -7.11 9.13 24.47
N GLY A 505 -7.22 10.41 24.88
CA GLY A 505 -6.25 11.46 24.58
C GLY A 505 -6.67 12.44 23.48
N HIS A 506 -7.88 12.30 22.91
CA HIS A 506 -8.36 13.12 21.80
C HIS A 506 -9.68 13.85 22.13
N PRO A 507 -9.65 14.96 22.90
CA PRO A 507 -10.87 15.65 23.33
C PRO A 507 -11.70 16.22 22.18
N GLU A 508 -11.06 16.71 21.12
CA GLU A 508 -11.75 17.28 19.96
C GLU A 508 -12.40 16.18 19.08
N PRO A 509 -13.48 16.48 18.34
CA PRO A 509 -14.03 15.55 17.34
C PRO A 509 -13.04 15.19 16.23
N TYR A 510 -13.04 13.92 15.82
CA TYR A 510 -12.30 13.44 14.64
C TYR A 510 -12.92 13.93 13.32
N ASN A 511 -14.17 14.38 13.33
CA ASN A 511 -14.90 14.89 12.16
C ASN A 511 -15.02 13.92 10.96
N VAL A 512 -14.91 12.61 11.19
CA VAL A 512 -15.09 11.58 10.15
C VAL A 512 -16.51 11.60 9.61
N THR A 513 -16.67 11.54 8.28
CA THR A 513 -17.99 11.48 7.63
C THR A 513 -18.10 10.43 6.54
N TYR A 514 -17.00 9.76 6.19
CA TYR A 514 -16.96 8.72 5.17
C TYR A 514 -16.50 7.40 5.79
N ILE A 515 -17.28 6.35 5.56
CA ILE A 515 -16.87 4.98 5.80
C ILE A 515 -17.08 4.15 4.55
N GLU A 516 -16.30 3.10 4.43
CA GLU A 516 -16.60 1.97 3.56
C GLU A 516 -17.12 0.82 4.42
N PHE A 517 -18.16 0.12 4.01
CA PHE A 517 -18.75 -0.98 4.78
C PHE A 517 -18.47 -2.36 4.14
N GLY A 518 -17.54 -3.09 4.74
CA GLY A 518 -16.93 -4.29 4.17
C GLY A 518 -15.96 -3.95 3.03
N ASN A 519 -15.15 -4.93 2.62
CA ASN A 519 -14.29 -4.86 1.44
C ASN A 519 -14.53 -6.10 0.56
N GLU A 520 -14.97 -5.92 -0.68
CA GLU A 520 -15.20 -7.01 -1.64
C GLU A 520 -16.05 -8.19 -1.11
N VAL A 521 -17.10 -7.92 -0.32
CA VAL A 521 -17.81 -8.98 0.43
C VAL A 521 -19.06 -9.51 -0.29
N PRO A 522 -19.03 -10.67 -0.99
CA PRO A 522 -20.25 -11.35 -1.42
C PRO A 522 -20.89 -12.16 -0.26
N PRO A 523 -22.21 -12.46 -0.30
CA PRO A 523 -23.19 -12.04 -1.30
C PRO A 523 -23.76 -10.61 -1.06
N MET A 524 -24.01 -9.90 -2.15
CA MET A 524 -24.32 -8.46 -2.14
C MET A 524 -25.69 -8.08 -1.54
N VAL A 525 -26.69 -8.95 -1.64
CA VAL A 525 -28.04 -8.65 -1.13
C VAL A 525 -28.01 -8.58 0.40
N GLU A 526 -27.34 -9.53 1.02
CA GLU A 526 -27.17 -9.65 2.46
C GLU A 526 -26.36 -8.48 3.01
N LEU A 527 -25.26 -8.12 2.35
CA LEU A 527 -24.47 -6.94 2.71
C LEU A 527 -25.30 -5.64 2.62
N ALA A 528 -26.13 -5.50 1.57
CA ALA A 528 -27.00 -4.35 1.42
C ALA A 528 -28.06 -4.27 2.55
N GLU A 529 -28.66 -5.39 2.96
CA GLU A 529 -29.60 -5.39 4.09
C GLU A 529 -28.89 -5.09 5.43
N GLN A 530 -27.64 -5.54 5.62
CA GLN A 530 -26.84 -5.13 6.77
C GLN A 530 -26.57 -3.63 6.76
N LEU A 531 -26.20 -3.06 5.60
CA LEU A 531 -25.95 -1.64 5.45
C LEU A 531 -27.22 -0.80 5.73
N VAL A 532 -28.43 -1.30 5.42
CA VAL A 532 -29.68 -0.64 5.82
C VAL A 532 -29.76 -0.49 7.34
N LEU A 533 -29.45 -1.56 8.09
CA LEU A 533 -29.49 -1.55 9.55
C LEU A 533 -28.42 -0.62 10.14
N VAL A 534 -27.19 -0.73 9.63
CA VAL A 534 -26.05 0.10 10.01
C VAL A 534 -26.34 1.58 9.78
N ALA A 535 -26.71 1.96 8.56
CA ALA A 535 -26.93 3.35 8.23
C ALA A 535 -28.12 3.94 9.00
N THR A 536 -29.16 3.15 9.27
CA THR A 536 -30.29 3.59 10.11
C THR A 536 -29.85 3.88 11.54
N ALA A 537 -29.03 3.02 12.14
CA ALA A 537 -28.53 3.20 13.51
C ALA A 537 -27.55 4.39 13.61
N MET A 538 -26.63 4.51 12.64
CA MET A 538 -25.70 5.63 12.54
C MET A 538 -26.43 6.97 12.36
N ASP A 539 -27.38 7.05 11.43
CA ASP A 539 -28.22 8.24 11.22
C ASP A 539 -29.00 8.61 12.50
N GLY A 540 -29.50 7.60 13.22
CA GLY A 540 -30.17 7.78 14.51
C GLY A 540 -29.24 8.41 15.55
N ARG A 541 -28.02 7.87 15.70
CA ARG A 541 -27.03 8.44 16.62
C ARG A 541 -26.64 9.86 16.20
N ALA A 542 -26.32 10.07 14.93
CA ALA A 542 -25.89 11.37 14.41
C ALA A 542 -26.93 12.46 14.73
N ARG A 543 -28.22 12.19 14.47
CA ARG A 543 -29.30 13.14 14.80
C ARG A 543 -29.42 13.41 16.31
N ASN A 544 -29.25 12.39 17.15
CA ASN A 544 -29.35 12.54 18.60
C ASN A 544 -28.27 13.47 19.18
N ILE A 545 -27.08 13.48 18.58
CA ILE A 545 -25.96 14.33 19.02
C ILE A 545 -25.73 15.54 18.11
N SER A 546 -26.64 15.79 17.15
CA SER A 546 -26.51 16.86 16.15
C SER A 546 -25.24 16.79 15.27
N ALA A 547 -24.73 15.58 15.01
CA ALA A 547 -23.62 15.34 14.08
C ALA A 547 -24.10 15.25 12.62
N PRO A 548 -23.19 15.44 11.64
CA PRO A 548 -23.49 15.20 10.23
C PRO A 548 -23.87 13.74 9.95
N LEU A 549 -24.69 13.54 8.92
CA LEU A 549 -24.98 12.20 8.42
C LEU A 549 -23.80 11.66 7.62
N PHE A 550 -23.50 10.38 7.83
CA PHE A 550 -22.37 9.71 7.19
C PHE A 550 -22.67 9.36 5.73
N LYS A 551 -21.59 9.25 4.96
CA LYS A 551 -21.53 8.76 3.59
C LYS A 551 -20.90 7.38 3.58
N TYR A 552 -21.40 6.54 2.68
CA TYR A 552 -21.13 5.11 2.67
C TYR A 552 -20.60 4.71 1.29
N ALA A 553 -19.35 4.26 1.26
CA ALA A 553 -18.85 3.40 0.20
C ALA A 553 -19.20 1.95 0.54
N PHE A 554 -19.53 1.15 -0.48
CA PHE A 554 -19.76 -0.28 -0.32
C PHE A 554 -19.62 -0.96 -1.69
N GLY A 555 -19.37 -2.27 -1.69
CA GLY A 555 -19.51 -3.06 -2.90
C GLY A 555 -18.56 -4.24 -2.97
N HIS A 556 -18.53 -4.83 -4.15
CA HIS A 556 -17.50 -5.76 -4.58
C HIS A 556 -17.09 -5.42 -6.01
N ASN A 557 -16.13 -6.20 -6.52
CA ASN A 557 -15.61 -6.10 -7.89
C ASN A 557 -16.72 -6.22 -8.92
N LEU A 558 -17.26 -5.06 -9.29
CA LEU A 558 -18.34 -4.93 -10.24
C LEU A 558 -17.76 -5.09 -11.64
N VAL A 559 -18.07 -6.20 -12.30
CA VAL A 559 -17.69 -6.43 -13.69
C VAL A 559 -18.83 -6.09 -14.63
N LEU A 560 -18.54 -5.89 -15.92
CA LEU A 560 -19.53 -5.52 -16.95
C LEU A 560 -20.79 -6.41 -16.94
N GLU A 561 -20.66 -7.71 -16.67
CA GLU A 561 -21.80 -8.63 -16.59
C GLU A 561 -22.76 -8.30 -15.45
N GLU A 562 -22.29 -7.74 -14.34
CA GLU A 562 -23.11 -7.34 -13.18
C GLU A 562 -24.05 -6.17 -13.49
N VAL A 563 -23.84 -5.49 -14.61
CA VAL A 563 -24.68 -4.37 -15.07
C VAL A 563 -25.35 -4.64 -16.43
N THR A 564 -24.99 -5.72 -17.12
CA THR A 564 -25.51 -6.07 -18.45
C THR A 564 -26.23 -7.42 -18.51
N ALA A 565 -25.73 -8.45 -17.83
CA ALA A 565 -26.29 -9.80 -17.89
C ALA A 565 -27.56 -9.88 -17.01
N PRO A 566 -28.71 -10.39 -17.51
CA PRO A 566 -30.00 -10.27 -16.82
C PRO A 566 -29.99 -10.75 -15.35
N ASP A 567 -29.45 -11.94 -15.07
CA ASP A 567 -29.50 -12.53 -13.72
C ASP A 567 -28.66 -11.74 -12.71
N LYS A 568 -27.47 -11.32 -13.11
CA LYS A 568 -26.53 -10.54 -12.31
C LYS A 568 -26.99 -9.08 -12.14
N LYS A 569 -27.41 -8.45 -13.24
CA LYS A 569 -28.01 -7.11 -13.27
C LYS A 569 -29.19 -7.01 -12.31
N ASN A 570 -30.02 -8.05 -12.18
CA ASN A 570 -31.15 -8.05 -11.24
C ASN A 570 -30.70 -7.98 -9.77
N VAL A 571 -29.57 -8.58 -9.41
CA VAL A 571 -28.96 -8.48 -8.07
C VAL A 571 -28.50 -7.04 -7.83
N THR A 572 -27.72 -6.46 -8.74
CA THR A 572 -27.27 -5.06 -8.65
C THR A 572 -28.46 -4.09 -8.55
N ALA A 573 -29.49 -4.28 -9.38
CA ALA A 573 -30.71 -3.48 -9.35
C ALA A 573 -31.46 -3.59 -8.02
N HIS A 574 -31.51 -4.80 -7.44
CA HIS A 574 -32.11 -5.02 -6.12
C HIS A 574 -31.38 -4.24 -5.03
N VAL A 575 -30.04 -4.31 -5.01
CA VAL A 575 -29.19 -3.57 -4.08
C VAL A 575 -29.44 -2.06 -4.19
N LEU A 576 -29.44 -1.52 -5.41
CA LEU A 576 -29.71 -0.10 -5.67
C LEU A 576 -31.09 0.32 -5.16
N ARG A 577 -32.13 -0.49 -5.38
CA ARG A 577 -33.47 -0.22 -4.84
C ARG A 577 -33.52 -0.21 -3.32
N ARG A 578 -32.77 -1.10 -2.66
CA ARG A 578 -32.75 -1.16 -1.19
C ARG A 578 -32.03 0.01 -0.57
N LEU A 579 -30.93 0.46 -1.17
CA LEU A 579 -30.07 1.50 -0.59
C LEU A 579 -30.38 2.93 -1.05
N LYS A 580 -31.26 3.13 -2.05
CA LYS A 580 -31.57 4.48 -2.59
C LYS A 580 -32.05 5.52 -1.57
N PHE A 581 -32.54 5.10 -0.40
CA PHE A 581 -32.94 6.02 0.67
C PHE A 581 -31.77 6.86 1.21
N LEU A 582 -30.53 6.41 0.99
CA LEU A 582 -29.31 7.15 1.35
C LEU A 582 -29.06 8.35 0.44
N GLY A 583 -29.69 8.40 -0.75
CA GLY A 583 -29.57 9.52 -1.69
C GLY A 583 -28.13 9.68 -2.20
N ASP A 584 -27.63 10.90 -2.15
CA ASP A 584 -26.28 11.31 -2.56
C ASP A 584 -25.18 10.91 -1.56
N ARG A 585 -25.55 10.23 -0.46
CA ARG A 585 -24.61 9.70 0.54
C ARG A 585 -24.09 8.30 0.21
N LEU A 586 -24.57 7.67 -0.86
CA LEU A 586 -24.20 6.32 -1.26
C LEU A 586 -23.20 6.34 -2.41
N TYR A 587 -22.14 5.56 -2.26
CA TYR A 587 -21.11 5.37 -3.26
C TYR A 587 -20.88 3.87 -3.50
N TRP A 588 -20.76 3.49 -4.75
CA TRP A 588 -20.27 2.16 -5.12
C TRP A 588 -18.74 2.18 -5.09
N ASP A 589 -18.14 1.25 -4.34
CA ASP A 589 -16.70 1.03 -4.37
C ASP A 589 -16.32 0.14 -5.56
N LEU A 590 -15.53 0.70 -6.48
CA LEU A 590 -15.09 0.05 -7.70
C LEU A 590 -13.64 -0.34 -7.59
N HIS A 591 -13.34 -1.62 -7.84
CA HIS A 591 -11.98 -2.09 -7.93
C HIS A 591 -11.67 -2.50 -9.37
N THR A 592 -10.59 -1.97 -9.91
CA THR A 592 -10.20 -2.20 -11.30
C THR A 592 -8.81 -2.81 -11.40
N GLY A 593 -8.48 -3.30 -12.60
CA GLY A 593 -7.09 -3.60 -12.92
C GLY A 593 -6.30 -2.34 -13.31
N ALA A 594 -5.05 -2.56 -13.67
CA ALA A 594 -4.08 -1.53 -14.01
C ALA A 594 -3.76 -1.38 -15.50
N TRP A 595 -4.28 -2.26 -16.34
CA TRP A 595 -3.73 -2.42 -17.69
C TRP A 595 -4.45 -1.54 -18.73
N PRO A 596 -3.75 -0.81 -19.63
CA PRO A 596 -4.38 0.06 -20.61
C PRO A 596 -5.43 -0.65 -21.48
N ALA A 597 -5.17 -1.89 -21.88
CA ALA A 597 -6.05 -2.63 -22.78
C ALA A 597 -7.40 -3.04 -22.17
N SER A 598 -7.55 -3.00 -20.83
CA SER A 598 -8.82 -3.34 -20.17
C SER A 598 -9.69 -2.12 -19.84
N VAL A 599 -9.21 -0.90 -20.04
CA VAL A 599 -9.93 0.33 -19.66
C VAL A 599 -11.31 0.43 -20.32
N SER A 600 -11.44 0.04 -21.60
CA SER A 600 -12.73 0.11 -22.30
C SER A 600 -13.81 -0.75 -21.66
N GLN A 601 -13.44 -1.92 -21.10
CA GLN A 601 -14.38 -2.78 -20.37
C GLN A 601 -14.89 -2.10 -19.09
N TRP A 602 -14.01 -1.38 -18.39
CA TRP A 602 -14.36 -0.64 -17.18
C TRP A 602 -15.19 0.60 -17.50
N GLU A 603 -14.88 1.30 -18.59
CA GLU A 603 -15.66 2.43 -19.07
C GLU A 603 -17.11 2.02 -19.37
N HIS A 604 -17.31 0.87 -20.03
CA HIS A 604 -18.64 0.28 -20.21
C HIS A 604 -19.31 -0.14 -18.89
N THR A 605 -18.54 -0.56 -17.91
CA THR A 605 -19.06 -0.91 -16.57
C THR A 605 -19.55 0.34 -15.83
N PHE A 606 -18.82 1.45 -15.91
CA PHE A 606 -19.23 2.74 -15.34
C PHE A 606 -20.55 3.22 -15.94
N ILE A 607 -20.64 3.19 -17.28
CA ILE A 607 -21.85 3.55 -18.02
C ILE A 607 -23.02 2.65 -17.62
N GLY A 608 -22.80 1.33 -17.55
CA GLY A 608 -23.82 0.36 -17.18
C GLY A 608 -24.35 0.59 -15.76
N LEU A 609 -23.47 0.85 -14.80
CA LEU A 609 -23.87 1.15 -13.42
C LEU A 609 -24.63 2.47 -13.33
N GLN A 610 -24.14 3.52 -14.00
CA GLN A 610 -24.79 4.83 -14.03
C GLN A 610 -26.21 4.75 -14.60
N GLU A 611 -26.39 4.03 -15.71
CA GLU A 611 -27.70 3.85 -16.34
C GLU A 611 -28.63 3.00 -15.46
N LEU A 612 -28.11 1.95 -14.83
CA LEU A 612 -28.89 1.13 -13.90
C LEU A 612 -29.32 1.94 -12.66
N ALA A 613 -28.44 2.76 -12.09
CA ALA A 613 -28.77 3.68 -11.02
C ALA A 613 -29.91 4.63 -11.41
N ARG A 614 -29.85 5.21 -12.61
CA ARG A 614 -30.90 6.07 -13.15
C ARG A 614 -32.23 5.32 -13.32
N GLN A 615 -32.21 4.10 -13.83
CA GLN A 615 -33.40 3.24 -14.00
C GLN A 615 -34.08 2.94 -12.66
N GLU A 616 -33.29 2.67 -11.61
CA GLU A 616 -33.80 2.34 -10.28
C GLU A 616 -34.11 3.57 -9.40
N GLY A 617 -33.85 4.78 -9.91
CA GLY A 617 -34.03 6.05 -9.20
C GLY A 617 -33.06 6.23 -8.02
N SER A 618 -31.87 5.63 -8.11
CA SER A 618 -30.78 5.79 -7.15
C SER A 618 -29.93 7.02 -7.51
N GLN A 619 -29.50 7.77 -6.50
CA GLN A 619 -28.56 8.90 -6.64
C GLN A 619 -27.10 8.49 -6.40
N ILE A 620 -26.84 7.18 -6.33
CA ILE A 620 -25.50 6.62 -6.10
C ILE A 620 -24.47 7.22 -7.07
N LYS A 621 -23.27 7.43 -6.57
CA LYS A 621 -22.06 7.74 -7.36
C LYS A 621 -21.04 6.62 -7.19
N ALA A 622 -19.91 6.69 -7.87
CA ALA A 622 -18.85 5.70 -7.70
C ALA A 622 -17.57 6.33 -7.16
N LEU A 623 -16.87 5.57 -6.33
CA LEU A 623 -15.49 5.81 -5.93
C LEU A 623 -14.70 4.60 -6.43
N LEU A 624 -13.65 4.83 -7.20
CA LEU A 624 -12.69 3.77 -7.47
C LEU A 624 -11.70 3.84 -6.32
N LEU A 625 -11.80 2.97 -5.31
CA LEU A 625 -10.89 3.02 -4.16
C LEU A 625 -9.74 2.01 -4.26
N GLU A 626 -9.78 1.10 -5.25
CA GLU A 626 -8.70 0.18 -5.58
C GLU A 626 -8.45 0.06 -7.09
N GLU A 627 -7.39 0.68 -7.58
CA GLU A 627 -6.82 0.31 -8.88
C GLU A 627 -5.65 -0.65 -8.65
N ASN A 628 -5.83 -1.93 -8.93
CA ASN A 628 -4.86 -2.99 -8.66
C ASN A 628 -3.94 -3.28 -9.86
N GLY A 629 -2.63 -3.41 -9.61
CA GLY A 629 -1.57 -3.72 -10.56
C GLY A 629 -0.61 -4.82 -10.09
N TRP A 630 0.38 -5.13 -10.94
CA TRP A 630 1.33 -6.23 -10.74
C TRP A 630 2.78 -5.87 -11.12
N ASP A 631 3.08 -4.57 -11.23
CA ASP A 631 4.42 -4.02 -11.38
C ASP A 631 4.43 -2.53 -10.98
N HIS A 632 5.62 -1.94 -10.81
CA HIS A 632 5.83 -0.50 -10.54
C HIS A 632 6.22 0.29 -11.79
N GLY A 633 6.23 -0.37 -12.95
CA GLY A 633 6.89 0.12 -14.16
C GLY A 633 6.11 1.21 -14.89
N LEU A 634 6.75 1.72 -15.94
CA LEU A 634 6.18 2.71 -16.83
C LEU A 634 4.84 2.28 -17.45
N MET A 635 4.67 1.00 -17.79
CA MET A 635 3.41 0.51 -18.37
C MET A 635 2.27 0.54 -17.35
N ARG A 636 2.52 0.24 -16.08
CA ARG A 636 1.56 0.46 -14.99
C ARG A 636 1.16 1.93 -14.89
N ALA A 637 2.11 2.85 -15.01
CA ALA A 637 1.82 4.28 -14.99
C ALA A 637 0.99 4.74 -16.20
N ILE A 638 1.28 4.24 -17.41
CA ILE A 638 0.46 4.53 -18.61
C ILE A 638 -0.95 3.93 -18.45
N GLY A 639 -1.05 2.76 -17.83
CA GLY A 639 -2.31 2.17 -17.41
C GLY A 639 -3.11 3.10 -16.53
N HIS A 640 -2.53 3.55 -15.41
CA HIS A 640 -3.12 4.52 -14.50
C HIS A 640 -3.56 5.80 -15.24
N ALA A 641 -2.73 6.34 -16.14
CA ALA A 641 -3.08 7.50 -16.96
C ALA A 641 -4.32 7.27 -17.83
N THR A 642 -4.44 6.07 -18.43
CA THR A 642 -5.58 5.69 -19.27
C THR A 642 -6.87 5.54 -18.44
N TYR A 643 -6.80 4.96 -17.24
CA TYR A 643 -7.94 4.93 -16.30
C TYR A 643 -8.33 6.35 -15.86
N SER A 644 -7.35 7.18 -15.51
CA SER A 644 -7.59 8.56 -15.10
C SER A 644 -8.30 9.38 -16.19
N ASN A 645 -7.90 9.21 -17.45
CA ASN A 645 -8.56 9.85 -18.59
C ASN A 645 -10.00 9.34 -18.76
N ALA A 646 -10.22 8.01 -18.69
CA ALA A 646 -11.56 7.43 -18.78
C ALA A 646 -12.47 7.96 -17.67
N MET A 647 -12.00 7.95 -16.43
CA MET A 647 -12.77 8.42 -15.29
C MET A 647 -13.06 9.92 -15.34
N GLN A 648 -12.15 10.75 -15.85
CA GLN A 648 -12.42 12.16 -16.12
C GLN A 648 -13.56 12.34 -17.13
N ARG A 649 -13.64 11.49 -18.16
CA ARG A 649 -14.78 11.48 -19.09
C ARG A 649 -16.10 11.12 -18.39
N HIS A 650 -16.08 10.44 -17.24
CA HIS A 650 -17.25 10.06 -16.44
C HIS A 650 -17.32 10.78 -15.08
N ALA A 651 -16.69 11.94 -14.93
CA ALA A 651 -16.47 12.60 -13.63
C ALA A 651 -17.73 13.06 -12.88
N ASP A 652 -18.87 13.13 -13.56
CA ASP A 652 -20.17 13.36 -12.91
C ASP A 652 -20.63 12.13 -12.13
N PHE A 653 -20.19 10.93 -12.51
CA PHE A 653 -20.54 9.68 -11.84
C PHE A 653 -19.39 9.11 -10.99
N VAL A 654 -18.19 9.02 -11.55
CA VAL A 654 -17.00 8.48 -10.87
C VAL A 654 -16.20 9.64 -10.27
N ARG A 655 -16.10 9.69 -8.94
CA ARG A 655 -15.67 10.90 -8.21
C ARG A 655 -14.20 10.87 -7.80
N VAL A 656 -13.65 9.69 -7.57
CA VAL A 656 -12.30 9.49 -7.03
C VAL A 656 -11.61 8.37 -7.79
N HIS A 657 -10.32 8.58 -8.07
CA HIS A 657 -9.38 7.60 -8.61
C HIS A 657 -8.34 7.22 -7.57
N GLY A 658 -8.67 6.14 -6.87
CA GLY A 658 -7.93 5.52 -5.79
C GLY A 658 -6.96 4.46 -6.30
N PHE A 659 -5.68 4.66 -6.04
CA PHE A 659 -4.66 3.66 -6.35
C PHE A 659 -4.53 2.64 -5.20
N ALA A 660 -4.40 1.36 -5.54
CA ALA A 660 -4.05 0.30 -4.59
C ALA A 660 -2.67 -0.30 -4.97
N ASN A 661 -1.69 -0.42 -4.08
CA ASN A 661 -1.61 0.04 -2.69
C ASN A 661 -0.79 1.35 -2.61
N ALA A 662 -1.07 2.16 -1.61
CA ALA A 662 -0.49 3.50 -1.38
C ALA A 662 1.05 3.52 -1.31
N LEU A 663 1.58 2.65 -0.47
CA LEU A 663 2.94 2.69 0.06
C LEU A 663 3.49 1.27 0.08
N GLU A 664 4.78 1.13 -0.20
CA GLU A 664 5.42 -0.17 -0.22
C GLU A 664 6.86 -0.08 0.29
N ALA A 665 7.27 -1.05 1.11
CA ALA A 665 8.66 -1.17 1.51
C ALA A 665 9.48 -1.73 0.33
N TRP A 666 10.60 -1.08 0.00
CA TRP A 666 11.42 -1.51 -1.14
C TRP A 666 12.17 -2.81 -0.83
N GLN A 667 11.86 -3.92 -1.53
CA GLN A 667 12.51 -5.23 -1.34
C GLN A 667 13.39 -5.67 -2.53
N GLY A 668 13.69 -4.79 -3.48
CA GLY A 668 14.45 -5.10 -4.69
C GLY A 668 13.57 -5.18 -5.94
N MET A 669 14.19 -5.46 -7.09
CA MET A 669 13.51 -5.46 -8.40
C MET A 669 12.63 -6.70 -8.64
N ASP A 670 12.87 -7.79 -7.91
CA ASP A 670 12.11 -9.05 -7.96
C ASP A 670 11.33 -9.24 -6.66
N SER A 671 10.55 -8.24 -6.24
CA SER A 671 9.80 -8.27 -4.99
C SER A 671 8.93 -9.53 -4.93
N GLU A 672 9.27 -10.49 -4.07
CA GLU A 672 8.46 -11.65 -3.69
C GLU A 672 7.23 -11.26 -2.84
N GLN A 673 6.77 -10.02 -3.02
CA GLN A 673 5.57 -9.47 -2.41
C GLN A 673 4.35 -9.94 -3.20
N MET A 674 3.24 -10.21 -2.50
CA MET A 674 2.05 -10.75 -3.15
C MET A 674 1.44 -9.80 -4.19
N PHE A 675 1.63 -8.48 -4.06
CA PHE A 675 1.17 -7.46 -5.01
C PHE A 675 2.20 -6.31 -5.14
N PRO A 676 3.09 -6.34 -6.15
CA PRO A 676 4.01 -5.24 -6.44
C PRO A 676 3.26 -4.10 -7.12
N GLN A 677 2.81 -3.13 -6.33
CA GLN A 677 2.00 -2.03 -6.87
C GLN A 677 2.24 -0.67 -6.22
N GLY A 678 3.00 -0.52 -5.13
CA GLY A 678 3.23 0.76 -4.45
C GLY A 678 3.54 1.97 -5.34
N GLN A 679 2.91 3.13 -5.05
CA GLN A 679 3.25 4.41 -5.70
C GLN A 679 4.42 5.12 -5.03
N ILE A 680 4.58 4.95 -3.73
CA ILE A 680 5.66 5.52 -2.93
C ILE A 680 6.43 4.37 -2.30
N MET A 681 7.71 4.30 -2.62
CA MET A 681 8.64 3.35 -2.04
C MET A 681 9.22 3.90 -0.76
N ILE A 682 9.31 3.02 0.23
CA ILE A 682 9.75 3.32 1.57
C ILE A 682 10.97 2.47 1.91
N LEU A 683 12.03 3.13 2.31
CA LEU A 683 13.20 2.53 2.94
C LEU A 683 13.44 3.23 4.27
N PRO A 684 14.05 2.56 5.26
CA PRO A 684 14.43 3.19 6.51
C PRO A 684 15.31 4.44 6.35
N ASN A 685 16.00 4.66 5.23
CA ASN A 685 16.85 5.84 5.03
C ASN A 685 16.38 6.79 3.92
N MET A 686 15.34 6.43 3.15
CA MET A 686 14.82 7.27 2.08
C MET A 686 13.39 6.89 1.69
N THR A 687 12.73 7.78 1.00
CA THR A 687 11.46 7.51 0.31
C THR A 687 11.58 7.99 -1.13
N PHE A 688 10.86 7.38 -2.07
CA PHE A 688 10.89 7.85 -3.45
C PHE A 688 9.61 7.50 -4.21
N PRO A 689 9.22 8.32 -5.19
CA PRO A 689 8.04 8.07 -6.01
C PRO A 689 8.33 7.08 -7.15
N GLU A 690 7.36 6.23 -7.47
CA GLU A 690 7.34 5.42 -8.70
C GLU A 690 6.70 6.19 -9.87
N PRO A 691 6.86 5.72 -11.13
CA PRO A 691 6.23 6.33 -12.32
C PRO A 691 4.74 6.67 -12.16
N THR A 692 3.97 5.86 -11.41
CA THR A 692 2.55 6.07 -11.13
C THR A 692 2.28 7.35 -10.33
N TRP A 693 3.09 7.64 -9.31
CA TRP A 693 3.02 8.87 -8.52
C TRP A 693 3.17 10.12 -9.42
N TRP A 694 4.08 10.07 -10.39
CA TRP A 694 4.27 11.16 -11.35
C TRP A 694 3.05 11.39 -12.24
N VAL A 695 2.33 10.33 -12.61
CA VAL A 695 1.07 10.47 -13.37
C VAL A 695 0.00 11.17 -12.54
N VAL A 696 -0.18 10.78 -11.27
CA VAL A 696 -1.12 11.46 -10.35
C VAL A 696 -0.78 12.93 -10.26
N LYS A 697 0.50 13.25 -10.00
CA LYS A 697 0.97 14.62 -9.93
C LYS A 697 0.73 15.41 -11.22
N MET A 698 1.05 14.83 -12.38
CA MET A 698 0.83 15.48 -13.67
C MET A 698 -0.66 15.75 -13.93
N VAL A 699 -1.56 14.85 -13.52
CA VAL A 699 -3.02 15.05 -13.62
C VAL A 699 -3.47 16.18 -12.69
N GLN A 700 -3.02 16.20 -11.45
CA GLN A 700 -3.38 17.20 -10.44
C GLN A 700 -2.82 18.60 -10.74
N ASP A 701 -1.54 18.72 -11.06
CA ASP A 701 -0.88 19.99 -11.39
C ASP A 701 -1.52 20.66 -12.63
N SER A 702 -2.07 19.85 -13.55
CA SER A 702 -2.73 20.32 -14.77
C SER A 702 -4.26 20.37 -14.67
N HIS A 703 -4.85 20.15 -13.49
CA HIS A 703 -6.30 20.03 -13.31
C HIS A 703 -7.07 21.21 -13.90
N GLN A 704 -8.09 20.92 -14.71
CA GLN A 704 -9.07 21.89 -15.19
C GLN A 704 -10.48 21.28 -15.08
N PRO A 705 -11.49 22.05 -14.66
CA PRO A 705 -12.77 21.49 -14.25
C PRO A 705 -13.66 21.06 -15.42
N HIS A 706 -13.60 21.71 -16.58
CA HIS A 706 -14.58 21.45 -17.65
C HIS A 706 -14.08 20.42 -18.66
N ILE A 707 -14.82 19.33 -18.87
CA ILE A 707 -14.52 18.35 -19.91
C ILE A 707 -14.84 18.93 -21.30
N LEU A 708 -13.93 18.71 -22.25
CA LEU A 708 -14.11 18.99 -23.67
C LEU A 708 -14.23 17.68 -24.45
N GLY A 709 -14.91 17.73 -25.60
CA GLY A 709 -14.95 16.63 -26.56
C GLY A 709 -13.64 16.54 -27.35
N VAL A 710 -13.23 15.30 -27.66
CA VAL A 710 -12.10 14.99 -28.55
C VAL A 710 -12.65 14.19 -29.74
N GLY A 711 -12.46 14.71 -30.95
CA GLY A 711 -13.19 14.32 -32.17
C GLY A 711 -12.69 13.05 -32.84
N PRO A 712 -13.34 12.61 -33.95
CA PRO A 712 -13.19 11.27 -34.54
C PRO A 712 -11.88 11.12 -35.32
N GLY A 713 -10.76 11.27 -34.64
CA GLY A 713 -9.57 10.42 -34.78
C GLY A 713 -9.49 9.38 -33.67
N TRP A 714 -10.47 9.35 -32.75
CA TRP A 714 -10.51 8.49 -31.59
C TRP A 714 -11.88 7.80 -31.47
N ASN A 715 -11.96 6.56 -31.96
CA ASN A 715 -12.73 5.52 -31.29
C ASN A 715 -11.66 4.64 -30.66
N GLY A 716 -11.83 4.21 -29.40
CA GLY A 716 -10.90 3.31 -28.70
C GLY A 716 -10.69 1.93 -29.35
N THR A 717 -10.98 1.79 -30.64
CA THR A 717 -10.66 0.68 -31.52
C THR A 717 -10.04 1.22 -32.82
N ALA A 718 -8.92 0.64 -33.24
CA ALA A 718 -8.52 0.73 -34.63
C ALA A 718 -9.66 0.17 -35.51
N VAL A 719 -9.67 0.54 -36.80
CA VAL A 719 -10.70 0.14 -37.78
C VAL A 719 -10.90 -1.41 -37.86
N ASP A 720 -9.96 -2.18 -37.31
CA ASP A 720 -9.98 -3.65 -37.23
C ASP A 720 -10.45 -4.24 -35.87
N GLY A 721 -10.85 -3.41 -34.91
CA GLY A 721 -11.27 -3.84 -33.58
C GLY A 721 -10.14 -4.11 -32.58
N SER A 722 -8.88 -3.77 -32.91
CA SER A 722 -7.79 -3.78 -31.93
C SER A 722 -7.85 -2.57 -30.99
N PRO A 723 -7.39 -2.65 -29.72
CA PRO A 723 -7.40 -1.52 -28.79
C PRO A 723 -6.67 -0.31 -29.38
N GLY A 724 -7.27 0.87 -29.25
CA GLY A 724 -6.57 2.12 -29.57
C GLY A 724 -5.28 2.22 -28.74
N LEU A 725 -4.13 2.33 -29.40
CA LEU A 725 -2.82 2.47 -28.75
C LEU A 725 -2.59 3.87 -28.14
N VAL A 726 -3.58 4.75 -28.29
CA VAL A 726 -3.60 6.11 -27.76
C VAL A 726 -4.96 6.39 -27.14
N ASP A 727 -4.94 6.95 -25.93
CA ASP A 727 -6.12 7.44 -25.20
C ASP A 727 -5.91 8.90 -24.81
N ALA A 728 -6.97 9.70 -24.82
CA ALA A 728 -6.90 11.12 -24.54
C ALA A 728 -8.13 11.67 -23.81
N VAL A 729 -7.90 12.75 -23.07
CA VAL A 729 -8.96 13.61 -22.51
C VAL A 729 -8.55 15.07 -22.63
N ALA A 730 -9.51 15.95 -22.85
CA ALA A 730 -9.30 17.39 -22.91
C ALA A 730 -10.14 18.09 -21.84
N THR A 731 -9.57 19.08 -21.18
CA THR A 731 -10.20 19.86 -20.12
C THR A 731 -9.92 21.36 -20.27
N ALA A 732 -10.80 22.21 -19.75
CA ALA A 732 -10.65 23.67 -19.79
C ALA A 732 -10.97 24.36 -18.46
N SER A 733 -10.32 25.49 -18.23
CA SER A 733 -10.59 26.39 -17.10
C SER A 733 -12.00 27.01 -17.19
N ASP A 734 -12.52 27.48 -16.06
CA ASP A 734 -13.82 28.16 -15.98
C ASP A 734 -13.93 29.38 -16.94
N ASP A 735 -12.81 30.08 -17.16
CA ASP A 735 -12.72 31.23 -18.07
C ASP A 735 -12.35 30.85 -19.53
N GLY A 736 -12.10 29.57 -19.80
CA GLY A 736 -11.64 29.08 -21.10
C GLY A 736 -10.23 29.51 -21.52
N LEU A 737 -9.47 30.21 -20.66
CA LEU A 737 -8.13 30.71 -20.96
C LEU A 737 -7.04 29.64 -20.85
N THR A 738 -7.34 28.50 -20.22
CA THR A 738 -6.44 27.35 -20.16
C THR A 738 -7.14 26.13 -20.74
N ILE A 739 -6.51 25.50 -21.73
CA ILE A 739 -6.91 24.18 -22.24
C ILE A 739 -5.79 23.19 -21.92
N VAL A 740 -6.15 22.04 -21.39
CA VAL A 740 -5.23 20.95 -21.09
C VAL A 740 -5.67 19.70 -21.83
N ILE A 741 -4.76 19.08 -22.57
CA ILE A 741 -4.98 17.81 -23.25
C ILE A 741 -4.00 16.79 -22.69
N ARG A 742 -4.51 15.68 -22.17
CA ARG A 742 -3.72 14.57 -21.63
C ARG A 742 -3.80 13.41 -22.61
N ILE A 743 -2.65 12.82 -22.93
CA ILE A 743 -2.54 11.73 -23.91
C ILE A 743 -1.69 10.61 -23.33
N ALA A 744 -2.27 9.42 -23.23
CA ALA A 744 -1.56 8.18 -22.93
C ALA A 744 -1.27 7.44 -24.25
N ASN A 745 0.01 7.28 -24.61
CA ASN A 745 0.46 6.53 -25.78
C ASN A 745 1.22 5.27 -25.34
N TRP A 746 0.63 4.11 -25.56
CA TRP A 746 1.27 2.81 -25.32
C TRP A 746 1.63 2.09 -26.62
N GLY A 747 1.55 2.78 -27.75
CA GLY A 747 2.02 2.34 -29.07
C GLY A 747 3.39 2.91 -29.46
N PRO A 748 3.76 2.80 -30.75
CA PRO A 748 4.98 3.39 -31.29
C PRO A 748 5.03 4.92 -31.14
N ALA A 749 6.24 5.47 -31.19
CA ALA A 749 6.43 6.92 -31.20
C ALA A 749 5.83 7.52 -32.48
N THR A 750 5.14 8.64 -32.33
CA THR A 750 4.49 9.37 -33.43
C THR A 750 4.48 10.87 -33.18
N THR A 751 3.78 11.63 -34.02
CA THR A 751 3.45 13.05 -33.80
C THR A 751 1.94 13.23 -33.73
N THR A 752 1.50 14.32 -33.11
CA THR A 752 0.10 14.74 -33.11
C THR A 752 -0.04 16.19 -33.58
N ARG A 753 -1.10 16.45 -34.36
CA ARG A 753 -1.58 17.80 -34.68
C ARG A 753 -2.86 18.05 -33.90
N ILE A 754 -2.87 19.14 -33.15
CA ILE A 754 -3.98 19.49 -32.26
C ILE A 754 -4.71 20.68 -32.87
N ASN A 755 -5.99 20.46 -33.17
CA ASN A 755 -6.89 21.50 -33.64
C ASN A 755 -7.78 21.97 -32.48
N LEU A 756 -7.51 23.18 -32.00
CA LEU A 756 -8.29 23.84 -30.95
C LEU A 756 -9.47 24.66 -31.51
N ASN A 757 -9.54 24.81 -32.85
CA ASN A 757 -10.63 25.51 -33.51
C ASN A 757 -11.76 24.51 -33.75
N GLY A 758 -12.72 24.45 -32.82
CA GLY A 758 -13.96 23.72 -33.01
C GLY A 758 -14.70 24.25 -34.25
N ASN A 759 -14.49 23.62 -35.42
CA ASN A 759 -15.20 23.80 -36.69
C ASN A 759 -15.63 25.24 -37.07
N SER A 760 -14.84 26.27 -36.81
CA SER A 760 -15.12 27.61 -37.32
C SER A 760 -14.68 27.72 -38.79
N GLN A 761 -15.57 27.38 -39.71
CA GLN A 761 -15.44 27.83 -41.11
C GLN A 761 -15.74 29.35 -41.27
N ASP A 762 -16.19 30.04 -40.21
CA ASP A 762 -16.74 31.40 -40.27
C ASP A 762 -15.99 32.46 -39.42
N SER A 763 -14.66 32.43 -39.38
CA SER A 763 -13.91 33.61 -38.89
C SER A 763 -12.87 34.03 -39.91
N ASP A 764 -13.01 35.25 -40.43
CA ASP A 764 -12.11 35.92 -41.38
C ASP A 764 -10.71 36.22 -40.81
N ASP A 765 -10.35 35.67 -39.64
CA ASP A 765 -9.01 35.74 -39.06
C ASP A 765 -8.71 34.53 -38.13
N PRO A 766 -8.31 33.36 -38.66
CA PRO A 766 -8.04 32.16 -37.87
C PRO A 766 -6.72 32.21 -37.06
N GLY A 767 -5.89 33.25 -37.23
CA GLY A 767 -4.54 33.33 -36.64
C GLY A 767 -4.46 34.10 -35.32
N SER A 768 -5.41 34.98 -35.00
CA SER A 768 -5.31 35.91 -33.87
C SER A 768 -5.91 35.41 -32.54
N LEU A 769 -6.50 34.21 -32.52
CA LEU A 769 -7.16 33.63 -31.34
C LEU A 769 -6.43 32.41 -30.74
N LEU A 770 -5.37 31.93 -31.39
CA LEU A 770 -4.62 30.75 -30.95
C LEU A 770 -3.40 31.13 -30.10
N PRO A 771 -2.98 30.26 -29.17
CA PRO A 771 -1.78 30.49 -28.38
C PRO A 771 -0.53 30.38 -29.26
N ALA A 772 0.47 31.23 -29.00
CA ALA A 772 1.74 31.17 -29.74
C ALA A 772 2.63 30.00 -29.30
N LEU A 773 2.39 29.47 -28.10
CA LEU A 773 3.20 28.44 -27.46
C LEU A 773 2.30 27.35 -26.86
N VAL A 774 2.84 26.14 -26.79
CA VAL A 774 2.30 25.03 -26.01
C VAL A 774 3.36 24.53 -25.05
N GLU A 775 2.99 24.36 -23.78
CA GLU A 775 3.81 23.70 -22.78
C GLU A 775 3.50 22.21 -22.80
N VAL A 776 4.53 21.38 -22.85
CA VAL A 776 4.39 19.93 -22.96
C VAL A 776 5.22 19.28 -21.86
N GLU A 777 4.54 18.53 -20.99
CA GLU A 777 5.14 17.70 -19.97
C GLU A 777 4.98 16.23 -20.34
N VAL A 778 6.08 15.48 -20.38
CA VAL A 778 6.08 14.07 -20.83
C VAL A 778 6.74 13.18 -19.78
N LEU A 779 5.98 12.21 -19.27
CA LEU A 779 6.51 11.03 -18.60
C LEU A 779 6.72 9.93 -19.64
N GLY A 780 7.90 9.34 -19.69
CA GLY A 780 8.21 8.25 -20.62
C GLY A 780 9.54 7.58 -20.29
N GLY A 781 9.79 6.44 -20.92
CA GLY A 781 10.98 5.63 -20.74
C GLY A 781 11.30 4.81 -21.99
N GLY A 782 12.37 4.01 -21.93
CA GLY A 782 12.81 3.17 -23.03
C GLY A 782 12.08 1.83 -23.08
N MET A 783 11.58 1.33 -21.96
CA MET A 783 10.99 0.00 -21.81
C MET A 783 9.71 0.00 -20.95
N PRO A 784 8.76 -0.93 -21.17
CA PRO A 784 7.52 -1.03 -20.38
C PRO A 784 7.74 -1.16 -18.86
N PHE A 785 8.85 -1.76 -18.44
CA PHE A 785 9.17 -2.04 -17.04
C PHE A 785 10.22 -1.06 -16.46
N ASP A 786 10.50 0.06 -17.14
CA ASP A 786 11.33 1.10 -16.54
C ASP A 786 10.65 1.63 -15.27
N GLN A 787 11.36 1.64 -14.16
CA GLN A 787 10.89 2.06 -12.84
C GLN A 787 11.96 2.89 -12.11
N ASN A 788 11.58 3.51 -10.99
CA ASN A 788 12.53 4.19 -10.13
C ASN A 788 13.19 3.18 -9.16
N THR A 789 14.38 3.49 -8.68
CA THR A 789 15.10 2.62 -7.73
C THR A 789 15.82 3.48 -6.69
N PRO A 790 16.28 2.93 -5.57
CA PRO A 790 17.03 3.71 -4.57
C PRO A 790 18.27 4.40 -5.15
N GLY A 791 18.96 3.73 -6.09
CA GLY A 791 20.13 4.29 -6.78
C GLY A 791 19.78 5.31 -7.88
N ALA A 792 18.53 5.35 -8.35
CA ALA A 792 18.05 6.29 -9.36
C ALA A 792 16.55 6.61 -9.14
N PRO A 793 16.20 7.34 -8.07
CA PRO A 793 14.80 7.50 -7.62
C PRO A 793 13.96 8.40 -8.52
N ASN A 794 14.58 9.05 -9.51
CA ASN A 794 13.93 9.88 -10.52
C ASN A 794 14.34 9.47 -11.94
N ARG A 795 14.66 8.18 -12.16
CA ARG A 795 15.01 7.63 -13.48
C ARG A 795 13.88 7.84 -14.48
N VAL A 796 12.66 7.58 -14.05
CA VAL A 796 11.41 7.77 -14.78
C VAL A 796 10.65 8.89 -14.09
N ALA A 797 10.84 10.09 -14.60
CA ALA A 797 10.23 11.32 -14.11
C ALA A 797 9.87 12.22 -15.31
N PRO A 798 8.87 13.10 -15.19
CA PRO A 798 8.40 13.91 -16.30
C PRO A 798 9.43 14.96 -16.73
N LYS A 799 9.45 15.25 -18.04
CA LYS A 799 10.28 16.30 -18.64
C LYS A 799 9.39 17.37 -19.26
N ARG A 800 9.68 18.63 -18.95
CA ARG A 800 8.96 19.79 -19.50
C ARG A 800 9.69 20.39 -20.69
N SER A 801 8.91 20.81 -21.68
CA SER A 801 9.37 21.46 -22.90
C SER A 801 8.33 22.46 -23.38
N VAL A 802 8.75 23.45 -24.17
CA VAL A 802 7.85 24.47 -24.75
C VAL A 802 8.08 24.50 -26.25
N PHE A 803 6.99 24.45 -27.01
CA PHE A 803 7.03 24.45 -28.48
C PHE A 803 6.27 25.66 -29.04
N PRO A 804 6.74 26.26 -30.14
CA PRO A 804 5.90 27.13 -30.97
C PRO A 804 4.66 26.40 -31.45
N PHE A 805 3.49 27.02 -31.34
CA PHE A 805 2.23 26.38 -31.69
C PHE A 805 1.54 27.05 -32.88
N SER A 806 1.02 26.20 -33.75
CA SER A 806 0.05 26.47 -34.81
C SER A 806 -0.77 25.19 -35.03
N PRO A 807 -1.95 25.25 -35.66
CA PRO A 807 -2.75 24.04 -35.95
C PRO A 807 -2.02 23.00 -36.81
N GLU A 808 -1.01 23.43 -37.58
CA GLU A 808 -0.17 22.54 -38.40
C GLU A 808 1.09 22.06 -37.68
N THR A 809 1.33 22.51 -36.45
CA THR A 809 2.49 22.07 -35.67
C THR A 809 2.33 20.59 -35.33
N GLU A 810 3.28 19.79 -35.80
CA GLU A 810 3.45 18.41 -35.34
C GLU A 810 4.16 18.40 -33.99
N LEU A 811 3.43 18.02 -32.95
CA LEU A 811 3.94 17.90 -31.59
C LEU A 811 4.38 16.45 -31.33
N PRO A 812 5.51 16.23 -30.63
CA PRO A 812 6.02 14.89 -30.39
C PRO A 812 5.11 14.11 -29.44
N LEU A 813 4.87 12.84 -29.76
CA LEU A 813 4.18 11.89 -28.89
C LEU A 813 5.03 10.61 -28.80
N PRO A 814 5.96 10.53 -27.82
CA PRO A 814 6.85 9.38 -27.68
C PRO A 814 6.09 8.06 -27.46
N SER A 815 6.72 6.94 -27.80
CA SER A 815 6.22 5.61 -27.41
C SER A 815 6.23 5.46 -25.90
N LEU A 816 5.31 4.66 -25.36
CA LEU A 816 5.25 4.36 -23.92
C LEU A 816 5.33 5.65 -23.09
N SER A 817 4.38 6.56 -23.32
CA SER A 817 4.40 7.86 -22.68
C SER A 817 3.04 8.31 -22.20
N PHE A 818 3.07 9.18 -21.19
CA PHE A 818 1.96 10.03 -20.79
C PHE A 818 2.37 11.48 -20.99
N SER A 819 1.62 12.21 -21.81
CA SER A 819 1.93 13.58 -22.22
C SER A 819 0.80 14.53 -21.83
N VAL A 820 1.13 15.67 -21.25
CA VAL A 820 0.21 16.75 -20.90
C VAL A 820 0.56 17.99 -21.70
N PHE A 821 -0.35 18.41 -22.56
CA PHE A 821 -0.26 19.61 -23.39
C PHE A 821 -1.09 20.72 -22.75
N THR A 822 -0.45 21.82 -22.37
CA THR A 822 -1.11 22.98 -21.76
C THR A 822 -1.04 24.18 -22.70
N PHE A 823 -2.21 24.73 -22.99
CA PHE A 823 -2.42 25.88 -23.85
C PHE A 823 -2.94 27.06 -23.04
N LYS A 824 -2.25 28.21 -23.12
CA LYS A 824 -2.69 29.48 -22.53
C LYS A 824 -3.27 30.38 -23.62
N MET A 825 -4.59 30.40 -23.72
CA MET A 825 -5.30 31.13 -24.77
C MET A 825 -5.20 32.65 -24.54
N PRO A 826 -4.95 33.46 -25.59
CA PRO A 826 -4.93 34.92 -25.46
C PRO A 826 -6.32 35.50 -25.16
N HIS A 827 -7.38 34.80 -25.58
CA HIS A 827 -8.78 35.13 -25.36
C HIS A 827 -9.58 33.84 -25.12
N PRO A 828 -10.73 33.90 -24.41
CA PRO A 828 -11.61 32.75 -24.29
C PRO A 828 -12.03 32.30 -25.70
N PRO A 829 -11.81 31.04 -26.08
CA PRO A 829 -12.19 30.57 -27.40
C PRO A 829 -13.70 30.67 -27.60
N ALA A 830 -14.13 31.03 -28.81
CA ALA A 830 -15.53 30.92 -29.23
C ALA A 830 -15.87 29.43 -29.44
N ILE A 831 -16.01 28.66 -28.35
CA ILE A 831 -16.34 27.24 -28.45
C ILE A 831 -17.84 27.11 -28.72
N HIS A 832 -18.21 26.96 -29.98
CA HIS A 832 -19.60 26.82 -30.43
C HIS A 832 -20.27 25.57 -29.83
N THR A 833 -21.52 25.71 -29.41
CA THR A 833 -22.43 24.61 -29.06
C THR A 833 -22.92 23.96 -30.34
N ASN A 834 -22.37 22.81 -30.73
CA ASN A 834 -22.91 22.06 -31.86
C ASN A 834 -24.06 21.17 -31.34
N LEU A 835 -25.25 21.77 -31.17
CA LEU A 835 -26.44 21.11 -30.63
C LEU A 835 -27.14 20.16 -31.62
N GLU A 836 -26.65 20.00 -32.86
CA GLU A 836 -27.43 19.31 -33.91
C GLU A 836 -26.79 18.07 -34.54
N ASP A 837 -25.59 17.63 -34.16
CA ASP A 837 -25.00 16.43 -34.76
C ASP A 837 -24.31 15.53 -33.74
N ARG A 838 -25.10 14.61 -33.16
CA ARG A 838 -24.93 13.15 -33.26
C ARG A 838 -25.60 12.48 -32.07
N HIS A 839 -26.67 11.75 -32.37
CA HIS A 839 -27.04 10.58 -31.59
C HIS A 839 -25.78 9.72 -31.37
N ILE A 840 -25.32 9.64 -30.12
CA ILE A 840 -24.69 8.40 -29.67
C ILE A 840 -25.83 7.39 -29.69
N THR A 841 -25.91 6.61 -30.75
CA THR A 841 -26.65 5.35 -30.68
C THR A 841 -25.88 4.50 -29.68
N ILE A 842 -26.48 4.36 -28.49
CA ILE A 842 -26.01 3.52 -27.37
C ILE A 842 -25.80 2.08 -27.85
#